data_AF-A0A1H6VZL0-F1
#
_entry.id   AF-A0A1H6VZL0-F1
#
_cell.length_a   1.000
_cell.length_b   1.000
_cell.length_c   1.000
_cell.angle_alpha   90.00
_cell.angle_beta   90.00
_cell.angle_gamma   90.00
#
_symmetry.space_group_name_H-M   'P 1'
#
loop_
_entity.id
_entity.type
_entity.pdbx_description
1 polymer ?
#
loop_
_entity_poly.entity_id
_entity_poly.type
_entity_poly.pdbx_seq_one_letter_code
_entity_poly.pdbx_strand_id
1 'polypeptide(L)'
;MNFPLPLSSILGRIHVVMLFRILWVMILFMICRILFYAFNTVFFPEISFEHALSLMGGGIKFDIVAVFYVNILFIFLMCVPFTFKYRKGYQRFLDYLFVITNSIALMANCMDFIYYRFTIKRTTWTIVKEFSNQDNMGSLFGGFLVRYWYVAVIWILLVLSLIKITQLLKVKGRTDVPIWAFFLIHAVLMGIIVKLFIGGVRGGFDHSIRPITLSNAGEYVKKPKEMFIVLNTPFCIFKTMRRSDYERVSYFDNYQEANKIFNPVHLPEPNQPAFKPMNVVILIWESFGKEMVGGYNHDLENGTYRGYTPFIDSLMQHSKVNWYSFANGAKSIEAIPSVLTSIPGIKEPFVTMRYTDNKLPSFPQILKAKGYSTSFFHGAPNGSMGFQAFVNLIGIEKYYGKTEYNNDADYDGIWGIWDEEFLQFWADKMGTFREPFMSTLFTVSSHDPYKVPQRYEGKFPKGPLPVYQTMGYTDYALRKFFAKAKTMSWYKNTLFVITADHAATFAHYPEYQTSVGNFSIPILFYAPGDSTVTGRDDTTLVQQIDVMPSVLSYLHYDKPYFAFGKNIFQKPPINFAVNYDGVYQWFNGPYILQFDGQKTVGLYNYQEDKLLKNNLKDKLPAIQGPMELQVKAFAQQYVNRMLEDKLTVTP
;
A
#
# COMPACT_ATOMS: atom_id res chain seq x y z
N MET A 1 2.37 -41.87 -41.85
CA MET A 1 2.04 -41.21 -40.57
C MET A 1 1.12 -40.03 -40.86
N ASN A 2 -0.18 -40.25 -40.84
CA ASN A 2 -1.18 -39.19 -41.00
C ASN A 2 -2.02 -39.18 -39.73
N PHE A 3 -2.07 -38.07 -39.00
CA PHE A 3 -3.28 -37.63 -38.28
C PHE A 3 -3.05 -36.19 -37.75
N PRO A 4 -3.59 -35.15 -38.40
CA PRO A 4 -4.13 -34.04 -37.65
C PRO A 4 -5.46 -34.52 -37.05
N LEU A 5 -5.53 -34.63 -35.73
CA LEU A 5 -6.81 -34.83 -35.03
C LEU A 5 -7.79 -33.74 -35.49
N PRO A 6 -9.03 -34.07 -35.89
CA PRO A 6 -9.99 -33.07 -36.35
C PRO A 6 -10.20 -32.03 -35.23
N LEU A 7 -10.21 -30.74 -35.57
CA LEU A 7 -10.31 -29.62 -34.61
C LEU A 7 -11.47 -29.80 -33.60
N SER A 8 -12.56 -30.42 -34.05
CA SER A 8 -13.74 -30.78 -33.25
C SER A 8 -13.48 -31.80 -32.14
N SER A 9 -12.45 -32.64 -32.25
CA SER A 9 -12.04 -33.60 -31.21
C SER A 9 -11.25 -32.95 -30.07
N ILE A 10 -10.49 -31.89 -30.39
CA ILE A 10 -9.70 -31.11 -29.44
C ILE A 10 -10.61 -30.18 -28.63
N LEU A 11 -11.57 -29.52 -29.28
CA LEU A 11 -12.52 -28.59 -28.64
C LEU A 11 -13.42 -29.25 -27.58
N GLY A 12 -13.59 -30.57 -27.62
CA GLY A 12 -14.39 -31.32 -26.65
C GLY A 12 -13.62 -31.82 -25.42
N ARG A 13 -12.31 -31.58 -25.32
CA ARG A 13 -11.50 -31.99 -24.16
C ARG A 13 -11.88 -31.17 -22.93
N ILE A 14 -12.03 -31.80 -21.77
CA ILE A 14 -12.55 -31.15 -20.55
C ILE A 14 -11.81 -29.85 -20.18
N HIS A 15 -10.48 -29.85 -20.24
CA HIS A 15 -9.66 -28.68 -19.92
C HIS A 15 -9.73 -27.58 -20.97
N VAL A 16 -9.92 -27.96 -22.24
CA VAL A 16 -10.12 -27.02 -23.35
C VAL A 16 -11.50 -26.35 -23.22
N VAL A 17 -12.54 -27.14 -22.94
CA VAL A 17 -13.89 -26.63 -22.64
C VAL A 17 -13.86 -25.68 -21.44
N MET A 18 -13.17 -26.04 -20.36
CA MET A 18 -12.99 -25.17 -19.20
C MET A 18 -12.32 -23.86 -19.59
N LEU A 19 -11.19 -23.91 -20.31
CA LEU A 19 -10.46 -22.72 -20.75
C LEU A 19 -11.34 -21.78 -21.57
N PHE A 20 -12.02 -22.29 -22.60
CA PHE A 20 -12.90 -21.47 -23.44
C PHE A 20 -14.09 -20.89 -22.69
N ARG A 21 -14.67 -21.63 -21.73
CA ARG A 21 -15.72 -21.10 -20.86
C ARG A 21 -15.21 -19.95 -19.99
N ILE A 22 -14.03 -20.10 -19.39
CA ILE A 22 -13.41 -19.02 -18.60
C ILE A 22 -13.06 -17.81 -19.47
N LEU A 23 -12.49 -18.02 -20.66
CA LEU A 23 -12.22 -16.94 -21.64
C LEU A 23 -13.51 -16.23 -22.07
N TRP A 24 -14.62 -16.95 -22.22
CA TRP A 24 -15.90 -16.34 -22.51
C TRP A 24 -16.36 -15.41 -21.39
N VAL A 25 -16.24 -15.83 -20.12
CA VAL A 25 -16.54 -14.96 -18.97
C VAL A 25 -15.66 -13.70 -18.98
N MET A 26 -14.37 -13.84 -19.31
CA MET A 26 -13.47 -12.67 -19.44
C MET A 26 -13.97 -11.67 -20.49
N ILE A 27 -14.46 -12.16 -21.64
CA ILE A 27 -15.08 -11.31 -22.68
C ILE A 27 -16.33 -10.61 -22.12
N LEU A 28 -17.19 -11.33 -21.39
CA LEU A 28 -18.39 -10.72 -20.79
C LEU A 28 -18.03 -9.66 -19.74
N PHE A 29 -16.97 -9.87 -18.93
CA PHE A 29 -16.46 -8.87 -18.00
C PHE A 29 -15.94 -7.62 -18.73
N MET A 30 -15.22 -7.79 -19.85
CA MET A 30 -14.78 -6.67 -20.69
C MET A 30 -15.98 -5.91 -21.28
N ILE A 31 -17.02 -6.61 -21.74
CA ILE A 31 -18.27 -5.97 -22.19
C ILE A 31 -18.90 -5.17 -21.04
N CYS A 32 -19.01 -5.75 -19.84
CA CYS A 32 -19.51 -5.04 -18.67
C CYS A 32 -18.68 -3.80 -18.34
N ARG A 33 -17.35 -3.84 -18.49
CA ARG A 33 -16.46 -2.71 -18.27
C ARG A 33 -16.68 -1.59 -19.29
N ILE A 34 -16.80 -1.94 -20.56
CA ILE A 34 -17.12 -0.99 -21.64
C ILE A 34 -18.47 -0.33 -21.38
N LEU A 35 -19.48 -1.14 -21.05
CA LEU A 35 -20.82 -0.64 -20.73
C LEU A 35 -20.78 0.25 -19.48
N PHE A 36 -20.09 -0.16 -18.41
CA PHE A 36 -19.92 0.66 -17.22
C PHE A 36 -19.36 2.04 -17.56
N TYR A 37 -18.30 2.10 -18.36
CA TYR A 37 -17.72 3.36 -18.80
C TYR A 37 -18.72 4.17 -19.64
N ALA A 38 -19.38 3.54 -20.62
CA ALA A 38 -20.39 4.19 -21.47
C ALA A 38 -21.57 4.77 -20.67
N PHE A 39 -22.04 4.07 -19.63
CA PHE A 39 -23.09 4.55 -18.74
C PHE A 39 -22.60 5.67 -17.79
N ASN A 40 -21.30 5.84 -17.58
CA ASN A 40 -20.77 6.74 -16.55
C ASN A 40 -19.75 7.75 -17.09
N THR A 41 -19.74 8.02 -18.40
CA THR A 41 -18.80 8.94 -19.06
C THR A 41 -18.75 10.33 -18.42
N VAL A 42 -19.89 10.82 -17.92
CA VAL A 42 -20.01 12.12 -17.21
C VAL A 42 -19.08 12.21 -15.99
N PHE A 43 -18.80 11.09 -15.32
CA PHE A 43 -17.91 11.05 -14.14
C PHE A 43 -16.42 10.96 -14.50
N PHE A 44 -16.11 10.78 -15.78
CA PHE A 44 -14.77 10.56 -16.30
C PHE A 44 -14.43 11.56 -17.43
N PRO A 45 -14.47 12.89 -17.14
CA PRO A 45 -14.15 13.89 -18.14
C PRO A 45 -12.68 13.78 -18.56
N GLU A 46 -12.39 14.14 -19.81
CA GLU A 46 -11.02 14.29 -20.34
C GLU A 46 -10.24 12.97 -20.53
N ILE A 47 -10.90 11.82 -20.61
CA ILE A 47 -10.24 10.56 -20.98
C ILE A 47 -10.16 10.44 -22.51
N SER A 48 -8.95 10.42 -23.07
CA SER A 48 -8.74 10.12 -24.49
C SER A 48 -9.06 8.65 -24.80
N PHE A 49 -9.38 8.33 -26.05
CA PHE A 49 -9.66 6.95 -26.46
C PHE A 49 -8.48 6.00 -26.15
N GLU A 50 -7.25 6.43 -26.42
CA GLU A 50 -6.04 5.66 -26.10
C GLU A 50 -5.89 5.41 -24.59
N HIS A 51 -6.16 6.44 -23.77
CA HIS A 51 -6.12 6.29 -22.31
C HIS A 51 -7.23 5.34 -21.82
N ALA A 52 -8.43 5.42 -22.39
CA ALA A 52 -9.52 4.48 -22.09
C ALA A 52 -9.14 3.02 -22.41
N LEU A 53 -8.51 2.77 -23.56
CA LEU A 53 -8.00 1.44 -23.92
C LEU A 53 -6.93 0.95 -22.95
N SER A 54 -6.01 1.83 -22.53
CA SER A 54 -5.00 1.51 -21.51
C SER A 54 -5.64 1.12 -20.18
N LEU A 55 -6.63 1.88 -19.70
CA LEU A 55 -7.38 1.60 -18.48
C LEU A 55 -8.13 0.25 -18.58
N MET A 56 -8.76 -0.03 -19.73
CA MET A 56 -9.44 -1.31 -19.96
C MET A 56 -8.44 -2.47 -20.00
N GLY A 57 -7.28 -2.28 -20.62
CA GLY A 57 -6.18 -3.25 -20.64
C GLY A 57 -5.66 -3.57 -19.24
N GLY A 58 -5.40 -2.55 -18.42
CA GLY A 58 -5.05 -2.73 -17.00
C GLY A 58 -6.14 -3.45 -16.20
N GLY A 59 -7.39 -3.23 -16.58
CA GLY A 59 -8.57 -3.88 -16.04
C GLY A 59 -8.58 -5.42 -16.14
N ILE A 60 -7.98 -5.98 -17.19
CA ILE A 60 -7.93 -7.43 -17.42
C ILE A 60 -7.31 -8.15 -16.22
N LYS A 61 -6.29 -7.55 -15.59
CA LYS A 61 -5.63 -8.12 -14.40
C LYS A 61 -6.63 -8.33 -13.25
N PHE A 62 -7.53 -7.37 -13.04
CA PHE A 62 -8.57 -7.44 -12.00
C PHE A 62 -9.72 -8.38 -12.39
N ASP A 63 -10.03 -8.47 -13.68
CA ASP A 63 -11.02 -9.42 -14.21
C ASP A 63 -10.57 -10.87 -14.01
N ILE A 64 -9.29 -11.17 -14.27
CA ILE A 64 -8.72 -12.50 -14.02
C ILE A 64 -8.95 -12.92 -12.57
N VAL A 65 -8.62 -12.05 -11.60
CA VAL A 65 -8.79 -12.35 -10.18
C VAL A 65 -10.27 -12.59 -9.83
N ALA A 66 -11.17 -11.72 -10.29
CA ALA A 66 -12.60 -11.87 -10.06
C ALA A 66 -13.13 -13.18 -10.65
N VAL A 67 -12.85 -13.45 -11.93
CA VAL A 67 -13.32 -14.64 -12.64
C VAL A 67 -12.78 -15.91 -11.97
N PHE A 68 -11.52 -15.90 -11.53
CA PHE A 68 -10.92 -17.03 -10.81
C PHE A 68 -11.60 -17.28 -9.46
N TYR A 69 -11.90 -16.25 -8.67
CA TYR A 69 -12.64 -16.41 -7.42
C TYR A 69 -14.08 -16.89 -7.65
N VAL A 70 -14.81 -16.30 -8.60
CA VAL A 70 -16.19 -16.71 -8.96
C VAL A 70 -16.23 -18.18 -9.40
N ASN A 71 -15.20 -18.63 -10.11
CA ASN A 71 -15.15 -19.96 -10.70
C ASN A 71 -14.26 -20.95 -9.92
N ILE A 72 -13.80 -20.64 -8.71
CA ILE A 72 -12.83 -21.48 -7.98
C ILE A 72 -13.34 -22.92 -7.80
N LEU A 73 -14.60 -23.08 -7.40
CA LEU A 73 -15.22 -24.40 -7.23
C LEU A 73 -15.42 -25.11 -8.58
N PHE A 74 -15.85 -24.38 -9.61
CA PHE A 74 -16.01 -24.92 -10.96
C PHE A 74 -14.69 -25.42 -11.54
N ILE A 75 -13.62 -24.62 -11.44
CA ILE A 75 -12.28 -24.97 -11.90
C ILE A 75 -11.76 -26.20 -11.14
N PHE A 76 -11.88 -26.20 -9.81
CA PHE A 76 -11.47 -27.33 -8.98
C PHE A 76 -12.16 -28.64 -9.42
N LEU A 77 -13.48 -28.62 -9.54
CA LEU A 77 -14.28 -29.78 -9.91
C LEU A 77 -14.06 -30.25 -11.36
N MET A 78 -13.73 -29.34 -12.29
CA MET A 78 -13.31 -29.72 -13.65
C MET A 78 -11.92 -30.39 -13.65
N CYS A 79 -11.05 -29.99 -12.71
CA CYS A 79 -9.67 -30.44 -12.64
C CYS A 79 -9.45 -31.77 -11.91
N VAL A 80 -10.33 -32.17 -10.98
CA VAL A 80 -10.14 -33.39 -10.16
C VAL A 80 -9.72 -34.61 -11.01
N PRO A 81 -8.76 -35.43 -10.56
CA PRO A 81 -8.13 -36.44 -11.41
C PRO A 81 -8.95 -37.74 -11.56
N PHE A 82 -10.26 -37.69 -11.30
CA PHE A 82 -11.13 -38.86 -11.29
C PHE A 82 -12.07 -38.89 -12.51
N THR A 83 -12.43 -40.10 -12.95
CA THR A 83 -13.24 -40.32 -14.16
C THR A 83 -14.72 -39.97 -13.99
N PHE A 84 -15.23 -39.89 -12.75
CA PHE A 84 -16.63 -39.53 -12.49
C PHE A 84 -17.01 -38.16 -13.06
N LYS A 85 -16.03 -37.28 -13.29
CA LYS A 85 -16.28 -35.95 -13.85
C LYS A 85 -16.87 -35.96 -15.26
N TYR A 86 -16.76 -37.07 -16.00
CA TYR A 86 -17.38 -37.20 -17.32
C TYR A 86 -18.83 -37.70 -17.28
N ARG A 87 -19.38 -38.03 -16.10
CA ARG A 87 -20.77 -38.47 -15.99
C ARG A 87 -21.72 -37.31 -16.36
N LYS A 88 -22.80 -37.62 -17.09
CA LYS A 88 -23.78 -36.61 -17.56
C LYS A 88 -24.35 -35.76 -16.43
N GLY A 89 -24.67 -36.38 -15.28
CA GLY A 89 -25.18 -35.66 -14.10
C GLY A 89 -24.14 -34.69 -13.51
N TYR A 90 -22.87 -35.09 -13.47
CA TYR A 90 -21.78 -34.25 -12.99
C TYR A 90 -21.54 -33.04 -13.91
N GLN A 91 -21.50 -33.27 -15.22
CA GLN A 91 -21.36 -32.19 -16.20
C GLN A 91 -22.56 -31.22 -16.18
N ARG A 92 -23.78 -31.73 -16.04
CA ARG A 92 -24.98 -30.89 -15.89
C ARG A 92 -24.92 -30.06 -14.61
N PHE A 93 -24.48 -30.64 -13.50
CA PHE A 93 -24.25 -29.91 -12.25
C PHE A 93 -23.21 -28.79 -12.45
N LEU A 94 -22.09 -29.08 -13.13
CA LEU A 94 -21.07 -28.08 -13.44
C LEU A 94 -21.57 -26.96 -14.36
N ASP A 95 -22.42 -27.29 -15.33
CA ASP A 95 -23.06 -26.28 -16.19
C ASP A 95 -23.93 -25.33 -15.36
N TYR A 96 -24.75 -25.86 -14.44
CA TYR A 96 -25.54 -25.03 -13.52
C TYR A 96 -24.66 -24.20 -12.59
N LEU A 97 -23.65 -24.82 -11.98
CA LEU A 97 -22.70 -24.13 -11.10
C LEU A 97 -22.05 -22.96 -11.84
N PHE A 98 -21.53 -23.20 -13.05
CA PHE A 98 -20.89 -22.17 -13.88
C PHE A 98 -21.87 -21.04 -14.25
N VAL A 99 -23.08 -21.36 -14.71
CA VAL A 99 -24.05 -20.32 -15.10
C VAL A 99 -24.50 -19.51 -13.90
N ILE A 100 -24.79 -20.14 -12.76
CA ILE A 100 -25.30 -19.47 -11.55
C ILE A 100 -24.23 -18.56 -10.93
N THR A 101 -22.99 -19.04 -10.76
CA THR A 101 -21.96 -18.22 -10.11
C THR A 101 -21.59 -17.02 -10.97
N ASN A 102 -21.46 -17.20 -12.29
CA ASN A 102 -21.14 -16.10 -13.20
C ASN A 102 -22.34 -15.17 -13.45
N SER A 103 -23.59 -15.65 -13.40
CA SER A 103 -24.76 -14.77 -13.51
C SER A 103 -24.83 -13.78 -12.34
N ILE A 104 -24.54 -14.23 -11.12
CA ILE A 104 -24.46 -13.37 -9.93
C ILE A 104 -23.33 -12.34 -10.08
N ALA A 105 -22.15 -12.75 -10.55
CA ALA A 105 -21.02 -11.84 -10.75
C ALA A 105 -21.30 -10.78 -11.85
N LEU A 106 -21.93 -11.18 -12.94
CA LEU A 106 -22.33 -10.25 -14.01
C LEU A 106 -23.46 -9.32 -13.55
N MET A 107 -24.38 -9.80 -12.72
CA MET A 107 -25.42 -8.98 -12.10
C MET A 107 -24.79 -7.85 -11.28
N ALA A 108 -23.80 -8.16 -10.43
CA ALA A 108 -23.09 -7.17 -9.64
C ALA A 108 -22.42 -6.09 -10.50
N ASN A 109 -21.79 -6.47 -11.62
CA ASN A 109 -21.24 -5.51 -12.58
C ASN A 109 -22.32 -4.63 -13.22
N CYS A 110 -23.43 -5.23 -13.66
CA CYS A 110 -24.54 -4.50 -14.29
C CYS A 110 -25.22 -3.53 -13.33
N MET A 111 -25.40 -3.90 -12.06
CA MET A 111 -25.96 -3.01 -11.04
C MET A 111 -25.13 -1.73 -10.91
N ASP A 112 -23.80 -1.85 -10.95
CA ASP A 112 -22.87 -0.71 -10.89
C ASP A 112 -22.90 0.18 -12.13
N PHE A 113 -23.56 -0.19 -13.23
CA PHE A 113 -23.77 0.75 -14.36
C PHE A 113 -24.56 1.99 -13.91
N ILE A 114 -25.46 1.79 -12.94
CA ILE A 114 -26.37 2.81 -12.43
C ILE A 114 -26.00 3.18 -11.01
N TYR A 115 -25.72 2.19 -10.16
CA TYR A 115 -25.52 2.44 -8.74
C TYR A 115 -24.27 3.28 -8.45
N TYR A 116 -23.23 3.15 -9.28
CA TYR A 116 -22.03 3.99 -9.24
C TYR A 116 -22.35 5.50 -9.30
N ARG A 117 -23.43 5.91 -9.98
CA ARG A 117 -23.82 7.32 -10.08
C ARG A 117 -24.21 7.94 -8.74
N PHE A 118 -24.62 7.12 -7.79
CA PHE A 118 -25.04 7.54 -6.45
C PHE A 118 -23.89 7.49 -5.46
N THR A 119 -22.99 6.50 -5.60
CA THR A 119 -21.89 6.27 -4.66
C THR A 119 -20.57 6.88 -5.09
N ILE A 120 -20.39 7.11 -6.40
CA ILE A 120 -19.12 7.50 -7.05
C ILE A 120 -17.98 6.50 -6.78
N LYS A 121 -18.33 5.29 -6.33
CA LYS A 121 -17.42 4.20 -5.97
C LYS A 121 -18.01 2.88 -6.43
N ARG A 122 -17.15 1.93 -6.83
CA ARG A 122 -17.59 0.55 -7.12
C ARG A 122 -18.19 -0.10 -5.88
N THR A 123 -19.23 -0.91 -6.04
CA THR A 123 -19.86 -1.59 -4.92
C THR A 123 -18.85 -2.50 -4.21
N THR A 124 -18.77 -2.37 -2.88
CA THR A 124 -17.94 -3.16 -1.98
C THR A 124 -18.81 -4.04 -1.09
N TRP A 125 -18.21 -4.94 -0.32
CA TRP A 125 -18.92 -5.82 0.59
C TRP A 125 -19.73 -5.07 1.67
N THR A 126 -19.25 -3.92 2.14
CA THR A 126 -19.98 -3.12 3.12
C THR A 126 -21.30 -2.62 2.54
N ILE A 127 -21.31 -2.15 1.30
CA ILE A 127 -22.54 -1.70 0.65
C ILE A 127 -23.52 -2.87 0.50
N VAL A 128 -23.02 -4.06 0.15
CA VAL A 128 -23.86 -5.27 0.10
C VAL A 128 -24.49 -5.58 1.47
N LYS A 129 -23.72 -5.44 2.56
CA LYS A 129 -24.22 -5.62 3.93
C LYS A 129 -25.23 -4.54 4.35
N GLU A 130 -24.99 -3.28 4.00
CA GLU A 130 -25.90 -2.18 4.29
C GLU A 130 -27.26 -2.41 3.63
N PHE A 131 -27.25 -2.87 2.37
CA PHE A 131 -28.48 -3.27 1.69
C PHE A 131 -29.15 -4.47 2.35
N SER A 132 -28.40 -5.52 2.72
CA SER A 132 -28.99 -6.73 3.34
C SER A 132 -29.70 -6.46 4.67
N ASN A 133 -29.35 -5.37 5.34
CA ASN A 133 -29.93 -4.99 6.64
C ASN A 133 -31.13 -4.04 6.51
N GLN A 134 -31.57 -3.66 5.30
CA GLN A 134 -32.73 -2.80 5.10
C GLN A 134 -34.02 -3.62 4.89
N ASP A 135 -35.05 -3.38 5.70
CA ASP A 135 -36.34 -4.09 5.62
C ASP A 135 -37.06 -3.91 4.26
N ASN A 136 -36.70 -2.88 3.49
CA ASN A 136 -37.32 -2.51 2.22
C ASN A 136 -36.56 -3.01 0.97
N MET A 137 -35.63 -3.97 1.08
CA MET A 137 -34.85 -4.45 -0.07
C MET A 137 -35.72 -4.86 -1.28
N GLY A 138 -36.83 -5.57 -1.05
CA GLY A 138 -37.68 -6.07 -2.14
C GLY A 138 -38.29 -4.94 -2.97
N SER A 139 -38.73 -3.85 -2.32
CA SER A 139 -39.30 -2.69 -3.02
C SER A 139 -38.22 -1.87 -3.73
N LEU A 140 -37.01 -1.75 -3.16
CA LEU A 140 -35.86 -1.12 -3.80
C LEU A 140 -35.40 -1.88 -5.05
N PHE A 141 -35.30 -3.21 -4.96
CA PHE A 141 -34.98 -4.07 -6.10
C PHE A 141 -36.06 -4.01 -7.18
N GLY A 142 -37.34 -4.08 -6.79
CA GLY A 142 -38.48 -3.95 -7.71
C GLY A 142 -38.48 -2.60 -8.43
N GLY A 143 -38.29 -1.51 -7.69
CA GLY A 143 -38.17 -0.15 -8.24
C GLY A 143 -36.99 0.00 -9.20
N PHE A 144 -35.83 -0.61 -8.87
CA PHE A 144 -34.67 -0.62 -9.75
C PHE A 144 -34.95 -1.37 -11.06
N LEU A 145 -35.59 -2.54 -10.99
CA LEU A 145 -35.95 -3.33 -12.18
C LEU A 145 -36.93 -2.59 -13.10
N VAL A 146 -37.91 -1.88 -12.54
CA VAL A 146 -38.86 -1.07 -13.34
C VAL A 146 -38.16 0.13 -13.95
N ARG A 147 -37.41 0.91 -13.14
CA ARG A 147 -36.79 2.16 -13.58
C ARG A 147 -35.61 1.96 -14.53
N TYR A 148 -34.85 0.89 -14.34
CA TYR A 148 -33.65 0.56 -15.09
C TYR A 148 -33.78 -0.80 -15.78
N TRP A 149 -34.97 -1.08 -16.34
CA TRP A 149 -35.31 -2.35 -16.99
C TRP A 149 -34.29 -2.77 -18.07
N TYR A 150 -33.70 -1.80 -18.77
CA TYR A 150 -32.68 -2.05 -19.80
C TYR A 150 -31.42 -2.71 -19.22
N VAL A 151 -31.06 -2.42 -17.95
CA VAL A 151 -29.93 -3.09 -17.26
C VAL A 151 -30.27 -4.55 -17.00
N ALA A 152 -31.51 -4.84 -16.60
CA ALA A 152 -31.99 -6.20 -16.43
C ALA A 152 -31.99 -6.98 -17.76
N VAL A 153 -32.40 -6.33 -18.86
CA VAL A 153 -32.32 -6.92 -20.21
C VAL A 153 -30.89 -7.21 -20.61
N ILE A 154 -29.95 -6.27 -20.41
CA ILE A 154 -28.52 -6.50 -20.67
C ILE A 154 -28.03 -7.71 -19.87
N TRP A 155 -28.32 -7.76 -18.57
CA TRP A 155 -27.94 -8.89 -17.72
C TRP A 155 -28.52 -10.21 -18.22
N ILE A 156 -29.81 -10.26 -18.59
CA ILE A 156 -30.45 -11.46 -19.17
C ILE A 156 -29.73 -11.89 -20.45
N LEU A 157 -29.39 -10.96 -21.35
CA LEU A 157 -28.65 -11.28 -22.58
C LEU A 157 -27.27 -11.87 -22.29
N LEU A 158 -26.56 -11.34 -21.29
CA LEU A 158 -25.29 -11.90 -20.82
C LEU A 158 -25.46 -13.32 -20.24
N VAL A 159 -26.53 -13.58 -19.49
CA VAL A 159 -26.84 -14.92 -18.96
C VAL A 159 -27.23 -15.89 -20.06
N LEU A 160 -28.03 -15.47 -21.04
CA LEU A 160 -28.36 -16.29 -22.21
C LEU A 160 -27.10 -16.65 -23.01
N SER A 161 -26.13 -15.73 -23.09
CA SER A 161 -24.81 -15.97 -23.66
C SER A 161 -24.03 -17.04 -22.87
N LEU A 162 -24.07 -17.02 -21.53
CA LEU A 162 -23.49 -18.08 -20.69
C LEU A 162 -24.15 -19.45 -20.91
N ILE A 163 -25.48 -19.49 -21.04
CA ILE A 163 -26.21 -20.72 -21.31
C ILE A 163 -25.85 -21.25 -22.71
N LYS A 164 -25.76 -20.35 -23.70
CA LYS A 164 -25.39 -20.73 -25.07
C LYS A 164 -23.99 -21.33 -25.12
N ILE A 165 -23.00 -20.77 -24.42
CA ILE A 165 -21.63 -21.30 -24.44
C ILE A 165 -21.54 -22.69 -23.80
N THR A 166 -22.32 -22.99 -22.75
CA THR A 166 -22.33 -24.34 -22.15
C THR A 166 -22.98 -25.37 -23.07
N GLN A 167 -23.96 -24.96 -23.88
CA GLN A 167 -24.60 -25.81 -24.89
C GLN A 167 -23.70 -26.06 -26.11
N LEU A 168 -22.93 -25.05 -26.53
CA LEU A 168 -21.99 -25.14 -27.66
C LEU A 168 -20.73 -25.95 -27.29
N LEU A 169 -20.17 -25.71 -26.11
CA LEU A 169 -18.95 -26.36 -25.63
C LEU A 169 -19.29 -27.45 -24.63
N LYS A 170 -19.56 -28.66 -25.15
CA LYS A 170 -19.81 -29.86 -24.35
C LYS A 170 -18.55 -30.69 -24.18
N VAL A 171 -18.33 -31.15 -22.95
CA VAL A 171 -17.26 -32.10 -22.64
C VAL A 171 -17.57 -33.44 -23.30
N LYS A 172 -16.66 -33.89 -24.17
CA LYS A 172 -16.68 -35.22 -24.76
C LYS A 172 -16.14 -36.25 -23.76
N GLY A 173 -16.35 -37.54 -24.03
CA GLY A 173 -15.90 -38.63 -23.16
C GLY A 173 -14.39 -38.60 -22.85
N ARG A 174 -14.00 -39.38 -21.83
CA ARG A 174 -12.60 -39.51 -21.41
C ARG A 174 -11.71 -40.03 -22.55
N THR A 175 -10.43 -39.72 -22.49
CA THR A 175 -9.41 -40.41 -23.31
C THR A 175 -9.35 -41.89 -22.94
N ASP A 176 -9.21 -42.75 -23.95
CA ASP A 176 -8.92 -44.17 -23.75
C ASP A 176 -7.46 -44.37 -23.34
N VAL A 177 -7.23 -44.23 -22.03
CA VAL A 177 -5.99 -44.56 -21.36
C VAL A 177 -6.31 -45.38 -20.10
N PRO A 178 -5.36 -46.19 -19.60
CA PRO A 178 -5.51 -46.89 -18.33
C PRO A 178 -5.85 -45.92 -17.19
N ILE A 179 -6.63 -46.38 -16.20
CA ILE A 179 -7.12 -45.52 -15.11
C ILE A 179 -5.96 -44.89 -14.30
N TRP A 180 -4.87 -45.64 -14.08
CA TRP A 180 -3.69 -45.12 -13.38
C TRP A 180 -3.01 -43.99 -14.18
N ALA A 181 -2.89 -44.14 -15.51
CA ALA A 181 -2.30 -43.14 -16.39
C ALA A 181 -3.21 -41.90 -16.49
N PHE A 182 -4.53 -42.12 -16.56
CA PHE A 182 -5.54 -41.06 -16.49
C PHE A 182 -5.36 -40.22 -15.22
N PHE A 183 -5.29 -40.88 -14.06
CA PHE A 183 -5.12 -40.22 -12.78
C PHE A 183 -3.83 -39.40 -12.75
N LEU A 184 -2.70 -39.99 -13.14
CA LEU A 184 -1.40 -39.32 -13.13
C LEU A 184 -1.38 -38.08 -14.04
N ILE A 185 -1.83 -38.21 -15.28
CA ILE A 185 -1.89 -37.09 -16.24
C ILE A 185 -2.75 -35.96 -15.71
N HIS A 186 -3.94 -36.28 -15.20
CA HIS A 186 -4.85 -35.25 -14.68
C HIS A 186 -4.39 -34.65 -13.34
N ALA A 187 -3.66 -35.40 -12.51
CA ALA A 187 -3.04 -34.88 -11.29
C ALA A 187 -1.92 -33.87 -11.61
N VAL A 188 -1.06 -34.18 -12.58
CA VAL A 188 -0.03 -33.25 -13.06
C VAL A 188 -0.67 -31.98 -13.66
N LEU A 189 -1.69 -32.14 -14.51
CA LEU A 189 -2.42 -31.01 -15.07
C LEU A 189 -3.11 -30.16 -13.99
N MET A 190 -3.68 -30.79 -12.97
CA MET A 190 -4.26 -30.08 -11.83
C MET A 190 -3.18 -29.26 -11.09
N GLY A 191 -1.99 -29.82 -10.87
CA GLY A 191 -0.85 -29.09 -10.29
C GLY A 191 -0.44 -27.86 -11.11
N ILE A 192 -0.38 -28.00 -12.45
CA ILE A 192 -0.09 -26.88 -13.36
C ILE A 192 -1.18 -25.81 -13.28
N ILE A 193 -2.46 -26.21 -13.31
CA ILE A 193 -3.60 -25.27 -13.24
C ILE A 193 -3.63 -24.55 -11.90
N VAL A 194 -3.34 -25.23 -10.78
CA VAL A 194 -3.20 -24.61 -9.46
C VAL A 194 -2.07 -23.58 -9.47
N LYS A 195 -0.91 -23.90 -10.06
CA LYS A 195 0.20 -22.93 -10.17
C LYS A 195 -0.19 -21.70 -11.00
N LEU A 196 -0.87 -21.89 -12.13
CA LEU A 196 -1.36 -20.79 -12.97
C LEU A 196 -2.44 -19.96 -12.25
N PHE A 197 -3.34 -20.61 -11.50
CA PHE A 197 -4.36 -19.95 -10.68
C PHE A 197 -3.71 -19.05 -9.63
N ILE A 198 -2.71 -19.55 -8.90
CA ILE A 198 -1.96 -18.76 -7.90
C ILE A 198 -1.29 -17.54 -8.56
N GLY A 199 -0.63 -17.73 -9.70
CA GLY A 199 -0.03 -16.61 -10.45
C GLY A 199 -1.06 -15.58 -10.91
N GLY A 200 -2.21 -16.01 -11.43
CA GLY A 200 -3.30 -15.14 -11.85
C GLY A 200 -3.91 -14.32 -10.71
N VAL A 201 -4.13 -14.94 -9.54
CA VAL A 201 -4.65 -14.25 -8.35
C VAL A 201 -3.63 -13.27 -7.75
N ARG A 202 -2.33 -13.56 -7.86
CA ARG A 202 -1.25 -12.66 -7.42
C ARG A 202 -0.96 -11.54 -8.42
N GLY A 203 -1.32 -11.69 -9.69
CA GLY A 203 -1.03 -10.70 -10.73
C GLY A 203 0.39 -10.79 -11.29
N GLY A 204 1.06 -11.92 -11.10
CA GLY A 204 2.44 -12.18 -11.49
C GLY A 204 3.00 -13.43 -10.81
N PHE A 205 4.16 -13.88 -11.27
CA PHE A 205 4.87 -15.03 -10.69
C PHE A 205 6.06 -14.63 -9.80
N ASP A 206 6.42 -13.35 -9.76
CA ASP A 206 7.55 -12.87 -8.96
C ASP A 206 7.26 -12.98 -7.46
N HIS A 207 8.29 -13.35 -6.71
CA HIS A 207 8.19 -13.61 -5.27
C HIS A 207 7.78 -12.36 -4.46
N SER A 208 8.17 -11.17 -4.93
CA SER A 208 7.87 -9.86 -4.32
C SER A 208 6.40 -9.41 -4.51
N ILE A 209 5.64 -10.06 -5.41
CA ILE A 209 4.28 -9.63 -5.74
C ILE A 209 3.26 -10.22 -4.75
N ARG A 210 2.56 -9.35 -4.03
CA ARG A 210 1.47 -9.71 -3.11
C ARG A 210 0.14 -9.88 -3.87
N PRO A 211 -0.85 -10.58 -3.30
CA PRO A 211 -2.20 -10.63 -3.87
C PRO A 211 -2.73 -9.21 -4.11
N ILE A 212 -3.14 -8.93 -5.36
CA ILE A 212 -3.61 -7.61 -5.83
C ILE A 212 -4.66 -7.02 -4.88
N THR A 213 -4.59 -5.74 -4.54
CA THR A 213 -5.59 -4.97 -3.76
C THR A 213 -6.30 -3.94 -4.65
N LEU A 214 -7.30 -3.24 -4.12
CA LEU A 214 -7.99 -2.17 -4.86
C LEU A 214 -7.01 -1.06 -5.29
N SER A 215 -6.07 -0.70 -4.41
CA SER A 215 -5.05 0.32 -4.65
C SER A 215 -4.14 0.02 -5.85
N ASN A 216 -3.92 -1.26 -6.21
CA ASN A 216 -3.12 -1.60 -7.40
C ASN A 216 -3.71 -1.05 -8.70
N ALA A 217 -5.01 -0.69 -8.75
CA ALA A 217 -5.57 -0.01 -9.91
C ALA A 217 -4.89 1.35 -10.16
N GLY A 218 -4.26 1.92 -9.13
CA GLY A 218 -3.37 3.09 -9.17
C GLY A 218 -2.26 3.01 -10.22
N GLU A 219 -1.78 1.80 -10.56
CA GLU A 219 -0.70 1.61 -11.56
C GLU A 219 -1.08 2.10 -12.95
N TYR A 220 -2.37 2.08 -13.29
CA TYR A 220 -2.87 2.33 -14.65
C TYR A 220 -3.49 3.72 -14.84
N VAL A 221 -3.64 4.49 -13.76
CA VAL A 221 -4.47 5.70 -13.73
C VAL A 221 -3.63 6.96 -13.56
N LYS A 222 -4.13 8.06 -14.11
CA LYS A 222 -3.57 9.41 -13.91
C LYS A 222 -4.31 10.18 -12.83
N LYS A 223 -5.61 9.88 -12.66
CA LYS A 223 -6.47 10.49 -11.64
C LYS A 223 -7.11 9.37 -10.80
N PRO A 224 -7.22 9.49 -9.46
CA PRO A 224 -7.78 8.45 -8.61
C PRO A 224 -9.17 7.94 -9.04
N LYS A 225 -10.03 8.82 -9.56
CA LYS A 225 -11.37 8.43 -10.05
C LYS A 225 -11.32 7.41 -11.18
N GLU A 226 -10.28 7.43 -12.02
CA GLU A 226 -10.15 6.49 -13.15
C GLU A 226 -9.97 5.03 -12.68
N MET A 227 -9.61 4.80 -11.41
CA MET A 227 -9.49 3.45 -10.83
C MET A 227 -10.78 2.65 -11.00
N PHE A 228 -11.95 3.31 -10.97
CA PHE A 228 -13.24 2.62 -11.08
C PHE A 228 -13.54 2.08 -12.48
N ILE A 229 -12.83 2.58 -13.51
CA ILE A 229 -12.83 2.00 -14.85
C ILE A 229 -11.96 0.74 -14.89
N VAL A 230 -10.86 0.70 -14.12
CA VAL A 230 -9.90 -0.42 -14.01
C VAL A 230 -10.40 -1.53 -13.07
N LEU A 231 -11.20 -1.19 -12.07
CA LEU A 231 -11.81 -2.15 -11.15
C LEU A 231 -13.13 -2.72 -11.71
N ASN A 232 -13.44 -3.97 -11.36
CA ASN A 232 -14.76 -4.57 -11.56
C ASN A 232 -15.43 -4.84 -10.21
N THR A 233 -16.77 -4.89 -10.21
CA THR A 233 -17.55 -4.96 -8.97
C THR A 233 -17.35 -6.26 -8.20
N PRO A 234 -17.37 -7.46 -8.83
CA PRO A 234 -17.06 -8.70 -8.13
C PRO A 234 -15.69 -8.69 -7.43
N PHE A 235 -14.66 -8.15 -8.09
CA PHE A 235 -13.33 -7.99 -7.48
C PHE A 235 -13.39 -7.13 -6.21
N CYS A 236 -14.02 -5.96 -6.28
CA CYS A 236 -14.15 -5.05 -5.13
C CYS A 236 -14.87 -5.73 -3.96
N ILE A 237 -15.95 -6.48 -4.23
CA ILE A 237 -16.68 -7.24 -3.20
C ILE A 237 -15.78 -8.30 -2.56
N PHE A 238 -15.14 -9.18 -3.34
CA PHE A 238 -14.29 -10.24 -2.77
C PHE A 238 -13.13 -9.69 -1.95
N LYS A 239 -12.51 -8.59 -2.40
CA LYS A 239 -11.36 -8.00 -1.73
C LYS A 239 -11.70 -7.20 -0.47
N THR A 240 -12.96 -6.80 -0.30
CA THR A 240 -13.44 -6.09 0.89
C THR A 240 -14.19 -7.00 1.87
N MET A 241 -14.54 -8.23 1.49
CA MET A 241 -15.36 -9.14 2.29
C MET A 241 -14.81 -9.49 3.68
N ARG A 242 -13.48 -9.60 3.80
CA ARG A 242 -12.79 -9.98 5.05
C ARG A 242 -12.03 -8.82 5.71
N ARG A 243 -12.22 -7.59 5.23
CA ARG A 243 -11.54 -6.41 5.80
C ARG A 243 -12.44 -5.78 6.84
N SER A 244 -11.87 -5.42 7.99
CA SER A 244 -12.61 -4.66 8.99
C SER A 244 -12.89 -3.28 8.44
N ASP A 245 -14.17 -2.89 8.39
CA ASP A 245 -14.52 -1.51 8.12
C ASP A 245 -14.37 -0.69 9.40
N TYR A 246 -14.13 0.61 9.27
CA TYR A 246 -14.17 1.47 10.44
C TYR A 246 -15.61 1.70 10.86
N GLU A 247 -15.86 1.66 12.17
CA GLU A 247 -17.10 2.11 12.77
C GLU A 247 -16.94 3.56 13.20
N ARG A 248 -17.98 4.38 13.01
CA ARG A 248 -17.96 5.78 13.42
C ARG A 248 -17.66 5.88 14.91
N VAL A 249 -16.70 6.72 15.28
CA VAL A 249 -16.27 6.92 16.66
C VAL A 249 -16.82 8.26 17.18
N SER A 250 -17.35 8.28 18.40
CA SER A 250 -17.99 9.46 18.99
C SER A 250 -17.56 9.67 20.45
N TYR A 251 -16.30 10.04 20.66
CA TYR A 251 -15.80 10.49 21.97
C TYR A 251 -16.11 11.97 22.26
N PHE A 252 -16.31 12.76 21.20
CA PHE A 252 -16.67 14.18 21.23
C PHE A 252 -17.89 14.40 20.33
N ASP A 253 -18.77 15.33 20.71
CA ASP A 253 -20.04 15.56 20.00
C ASP A 253 -19.87 15.95 18.53
N ASN A 254 -18.79 16.65 18.19
CA ASN A 254 -18.51 17.12 16.84
C ASN A 254 -17.02 17.37 16.59
N TYR A 255 -16.67 17.68 15.34
CA TYR A 255 -15.28 18.00 14.98
C TYR A 255 -14.75 19.27 15.63
N GLN A 256 -15.58 20.26 15.98
CA GLN A 256 -15.09 21.48 16.61
C GLN A 256 -14.53 21.19 18.00
N GLU A 257 -15.22 20.37 18.81
CA GLU A 257 -14.71 19.93 20.11
C GLU A 257 -13.43 19.08 19.97
N ALA A 258 -13.41 18.13 19.02
CA ALA A 258 -12.21 17.34 18.75
C ALA A 258 -11.04 18.21 18.26
N ASN A 259 -11.30 19.23 17.41
CA ASN A 259 -10.30 20.17 16.89
C ASN A 259 -9.65 21.01 17.99
N LYS A 260 -10.33 21.28 19.12
CA LYS A 260 -9.73 22.01 20.25
C LYS A 260 -8.58 21.22 20.89
N ILE A 261 -8.57 19.90 20.74
CA ILE A 261 -7.56 19.00 21.32
C ILE A 261 -6.59 18.52 20.24
N PHE A 262 -7.11 18.10 19.09
CA PHE A 262 -6.32 17.62 17.96
C PHE A 262 -6.94 18.11 16.64
N ASN A 263 -6.24 19.03 15.97
CA ASN A 263 -6.64 19.57 14.68
C ASN A 263 -5.64 19.15 13.58
N PRO A 264 -6.04 18.33 12.60
CA PRO A 264 -5.17 17.93 11.49
C PRO A 264 -5.05 18.99 10.38
N VAL A 265 -5.70 20.14 10.51
CA VAL A 265 -5.59 21.24 9.54
C VAL A 265 -4.50 22.20 10.00
N HIS A 266 -3.46 22.33 9.17
CA HIS A 266 -2.33 23.24 9.39
C HIS A 266 -2.57 24.53 8.61
N LEU A 267 -2.34 25.66 9.28
CA LEU A 267 -2.46 27.00 8.71
C LEU A 267 -1.05 27.62 8.59
N PRO A 268 -0.79 28.45 7.57
CA PRO A 268 0.45 29.20 7.48
C PRO A 268 0.55 30.20 8.64
N GLU A 269 1.78 30.45 9.11
CA GLU A 269 2.01 31.44 10.17
C GLU A 269 1.78 32.86 9.62
N PRO A 270 1.11 33.77 10.35
CA PRO A 270 0.73 35.10 9.83
C PRO A 270 1.88 35.95 9.26
N ASN A 271 3.09 35.78 9.79
CA ASN A 271 4.29 36.54 9.41
C ASN A 271 5.39 35.64 8.83
N GLN A 272 5.03 34.50 8.23
CA GLN A 272 6.05 33.63 7.64
C GLN A 272 6.77 34.32 6.47
N PRO A 273 8.06 34.05 6.27
CA PRO A 273 8.76 34.53 5.08
C PRO A 273 8.16 33.93 3.80
N ALA A 274 8.57 34.49 2.65
CA ALA A 274 8.21 33.95 1.35
C ALA A 274 8.68 32.48 1.22
N PHE A 275 7.96 31.73 0.37
CA PHE A 275 8.28 30.36 0.03
C PHE A 275 9.75 30.21 -0.37
N LYS A 276 10.46 29.29 0.28
CA LYS A 276 11.89 28.99 0.11
C LYS A 276 12.03 27.79 -0.86
N PRO A 277 12.30 28.00 -2.17
CA PRO A 277 12.42 26.88 -3.11
C PRO A 277 13.74 26.13 -2.88
N MET A 278 13.65 24.88 -2.44
CA MET A 278 14.78 23.96 -2.28
C MET A 278 14.41 22.59 -2.83
N ASN A 279 15.38 21.80 -3.27
CA ASN A 279 15.10 20.40 -3.57
C ASN A 279 14.77 19.65 -2.27
N VAL A 280 13.88 18.67 -2.37
CA VAL A 280 13.51 17.79 -1.25
C VAL A 280 13.88 16.37 -1.64
N VAL A 281 14.84 15.78 -0.91
CA VAL A 281 15.33 14.42 -1.15
C VAL A 281 14.99 13.55 0.06
N ILE A 282 14.11 12.57 -0.13
CA ILE A 282 13.63 11.71 0.95
C ILE A 282 14.16 10.30 0.72
N LEU A 283 14.88 9.77 1.70
CA LEU A 283 15.36 8.40 1.72
C LEU A 283 14.57 7.61 2.78
N ILE A 284 13.84 6.60 2.32
CA ILE A 284 13.20 5.60 3.17
C ILE A 284 14.07 4.35 3.12
N TRP A 285 14.71 4.02 4.24
CA TRP A 285 15.58 2.86 4.36
C TRP A 285 14.83 1.67 4.94
N GLU A 286 14.73 0.61 4.14
CA GLU A 286 14.18 -0.69 4.53
C GLU A 286 14.74 -1.21 5.87
N SER A 287 13.85 -1.50 6.82
CA SER A 287 14.12 -2.13 8.11
C SER A 287 15.15 -1.39 9.00
N PHE A 288 15.32 -0.08 8.81
CA PHE A 288 16.34 0.73 9.48
C PHE A 288 15.96 1.13 10.92
N GLY A 289 15.97 0.14 11.84
CA GLY A 289 15.76 0.36 13.27
C GLY A 289 16.92 1.06 13.98
N LYS A 290 16.63 1.80 15.06
CA LYS A 290 17.66 2.48 15.87
C LYS A 290 18.69 1.55 16.49
N GLU A 291 18.33 0.30 16.77
CA GLU A 291 19.21 -0.70 17.38
C GLU A 291 20.58 -0.78 16.70
N MET A 292 20.62 -0.68 15.36
CA MET A 292 21.85 -0.86 14.59
C MET A 292 22.70 0.41 14.44
N VAL A 293 22.25 1.55 14.96
CA VAL A 293 22.93 2.84 14.82
C VAL A 293 23.74 3.13 16.09
N GLY A 294 25.06 3.27 15.96
CA GLY A 294 25.96 3.45 17.11
C GLY A 294 25.63 4.72 17.90
N GLY A 295 25.32 5.79 17.19
CA GLY A 295 24.99 7.10 17.74
C GLY A 295 23.75 7.14 18.64
N TYR A 296 22.84 6.16 18.57
CA TYR A 296 21.68 6.05 19.47
C TYR A 296 21.92 5.14 20.68
N ASN A 297 23.00 4.36 20.67
CA ASN A 297 23.18 3.18 21.53
C ASN A 297 24.51 3.17 22.29
N HIS A 298 25.00 4.34 22.68
CA HIS A 298 26.26 4.46 23.41
C HIS A 298 26.30 3.70 24.73
N ASP A 299 25.15 3.43 25.36
CA ASP A 299 25.07 2.73 26.64
C ASP A 299 25.03 1.20 26.49
N LEU A 300 24.82 0.68 25.28
CA LEU A 300 24.81 -0.77 25.05
C LEU A 300 26.20 -1.37 25.20
N GLU A 301 26.24 -2.63 25.62
CA GLU A 301 27.48 -3.41 25.81
C GLU A 301 28.50 -2.67 26.69
N ASN A 302 28.03 -2.04 27.78
CA ASN A 302 28.85 -1.27 28.71
C ASN A 302 29.71 -0.18 28.04
N GLY A 303 29.18 0.51 27.03
CA GLY A 303 29.89 1.58 26.33
C GLY A 303 30.70 1.12 25.12
N THR A 304 30.73 -0.17 24.82
CA THR A 304 31.57 -0.73 23.75
C THR A 304 30.86 -0.88 22.41
N TYR A 305 29.52 -0.80 22.40
CA TYR A 305 28.75 -0.88 21.16
C TYR A 305 29.11 0.26 20.19
N ARG A 306 29.24 -0.06 18.91
CA ARG A 306 29.59 0.89 17.83
C ARG A 306 28.56 0.95 16.70
N GLY A 307 27.54 0.10 16.73
CA GLY A 307 26.58 -0.02 15.63
C GLY A 307 27.17 -0.61 14.36
N TYR A 308 26.37 -0.54 13.29
CA TYR A 308 26.64 -1.11 11.97
C TYR A 308 26.56 -0.04 10.87
N THR A 309 26.34 1.24 11.22
CA THR A 309 26.12 2.34 10.28
C THR A 309 27.07 3.53 10.53
N PRO A 310 28.39 3.34 10.39
CA PRO A 310 29.38 4.37 10.69
C PRO A 310 29.24 5.63 9.82
N PHE A 311 28.74 5.54 8.58
CA PHE A 311 28.48 6.73 7.77
C PHE A 311 27.28 7.52 8.29
N ILE A 312 26.18 6.86 8.69
CA ILE A 312 25.08 7.55 9.37
C ILE A 312 25.56 8.21 10.67
N ASP A 313 26.37 7.53 11.48
CA ASP A 313 26.91 8.13 12.71
C ASP A 313 27.71 9.41 12.42
N SER A 314 28.48 9.43 11.32
CA SER A 314 29.16 10.63 10.84
C SER A 314 28.19 11.70 10.34
N LEU A 315 27.14 11.32 9.61
CA LEU A 315 26.16 12.25 9.06
C LEU A 315 25.32 12.91 10.16
N MET A 316 25.02 12.18 11.24
CA MET A 316 24.30 12.69 12.42
C MET A 316 24.98 13.93 13.03
N GLN A 317 26.31 14.01 12.98
CA GLN A 317 27.06 15.19 13.49
C GLN A 317 26.80 16.47 12.70
N HIS A 318 26.28 16.34 11.47
CA HIS A 318 25.98 17.43 10.56
C HIS A 318 24.49 17.58 10.27
N SER A 319 23.64 16.87 11.01
CA SER A 319 22.19 16.80 10.79
C SER A 319 21.42 17.23 12.03
N LYS A 320 20.16 17.63 11.86
CA LYS A 320 19.21 17.67 12.96
C LYS A 320 18.79 16.23 13.25
N VAL A 321 19.20 15.73 14.41
CA VAL A 321 18.99 14.34 14.85
C VAL A 321 17.84 14.33 15.85
N ASN A 322 16.75 13.63 15.55
CA ASN A 322 15.65 13.46 16.49
C ASN A 322 15.88 12.21 17.36
N TRP A 323 15.97 12.43 18.67
CA TRP A 323 16.32 11.36 19.61
C TRP A 323 15.15 10.41 19.87
N TYR A 324 13.95 10.98 20.04
CA TYR A 324 12.71 10.23 20.20
C TYR A 324 11.93 10.27 18.90
N SER A 325 12.11 9.24 18.08
CA SER A 325 11.57 9.17 16.73
C SER A 325 11.04 7.77 16.41
N PHE A 326 9.84 7.71 15.81
CA PHE A 326 9.04 6.50 15.71
C PHE A 326 8.44 6.27 14.33
N ALA A 327 8.31 5.00 13.96
CA ALA A 327 7.54 4.57 12.81
C ALA A 327 6.05 4.66 13.13
N ASN A 328 5.23 4.95 12.13
CA ASN A 328 3.77 4.95 12.24
C ASN A 328 3.16 3.61 11.81
N GLY A 329 3.99 2.60 11.60
CA GLY A 329 3.61 1.25 11.19
C GLY A 329 4.77 0.28 11.43
N ALA A 330 4.48 -1.01 11.28
CA ALA A 330 5.45 -2.11 11.45
C ALA A 330 5.75 -2.83 10.12
N LYS A 331 5.27 -2.28 9.00
CA LYS A 331 5.39 -2.88 7.66
C LYS A 331 5.72 -1.82 6.62
N SER A 332 6.52 -2.19 5.61
CA SER A 332 7.00 -1.30 4.55
C SER A 332 5.87 -0.53 3.83
N ILE A 333 4.71 -1.17 3.65
CA ILE A 333 3.53 -0.59 3.00
C ILE A 333 2.83 0.52 3.79
N GLU A 334 3.21 0.75 5.04
CA GLU A 334 2.68 1.81 5.91
C GLU A 334 3.54 3.09 5.85
N ALA A 335 4.82 2.96 5.47
CA ALA A 335 5.76 4.06 5.45
C ALA A 335 5.44 5.11 4.38
N ILE A 336 5.12 4.69 3.15
CA ILE A 336 4.87 5.64 2.06
C ILE A 336 3.65 6.53 2.34
N PRO A 337 2.48 6.01 2.77
CA PRO A 337 1.37 6.86 3.22
C PRO A 337 1.76 7.75 4.41
N SER A 338 2.55 7.23 5.34
CA SER A 338 2.96 8.02 6.51
C SER A 338 3.82 9.21 6.08
N VAL A 339 4.87 8.97 5.29
CA VAL A 339 5.85 9.99 4.89
C VAL A 339 5.31 10.96 3.83
N LEU A 340 4.56 10.47 2.82
CA LEU A 340 4.15 11.27 1.66
C LEU A 340 2.73 11.82 1.73
N THR A 341 1.90 11.31 2.64
CA THR A 341 0.52 11.80 2.85
C THR A 341 0.22 12.11 4.32
N SER A 342 1.16 11.94 5.24
CA SER A 342 0.90 12.13 6.67
C SER A 342 -0.26 11.26 7.20
N ILE A 343 -0.48 10.06 6.64
CA ILE A 343 -1.51 9.12 7.10
C ILE A 343 -0.82 7.93 7.77
N PRO A 344 -1.00 7.73 9.10
CA PRO A 344 -0.35 6.62 9.81
C PRO A 344 -1.05 5.28 9.55
N GLY A 345 -0.35 4.18 9.81
CA GLY A 345 -0.93 2.83 9.84
C GLY A 345 -1.66 2.59 11.16
N ILE A 346 -2.99 2.54 11.13
CA ILE A 346 -3.81 2.27 12.32
C ILE A 346 -4.68 1.02 12.06
N LYS A 347 -4.44 -0.04 12.84
CA LYS A 347 -5.04 -1.39 12.72
C LYS A 347 -4.68 -2.16 11.44
N GLU A 348 -4.90 -1.55 10.29
CA GLU A 348 -4.56 -2.11 8.98
C GLU A 348 -3.70 -1.13 8.16
N PRO A 349 -2.81 -1.64 7.30
CA PRO A 349 -2.04 -0.77 6.40
C PRO A 349 -2.95 0.01 5.45
N PHE A 350 -2.78 1.34 5.40
CA PHE A 350 -3.65 2.24 4.64
C PHE A 350 -3.86 1.81 3.18
N VAL A 351 -2.78 1.42 2.48
CA VAL A 351 -2.85 1.02 1.06
C VAL A 351 -3.67 -0.25 0.81
N THR A 352 -4.02 -1.01 1.85
CA THR A 352 -4.86 -2.21 1.74
C THR A 352 -6.33 -1.94 2.07
N MET A 353 -6.61 -0.75 2.58
CA MET A 353 -7.95 -0.34 3.00
C MET A 353 -8.80 0.09 1.81
N ARG A 354 -10.13 0.11 2.01
CA ARG A 354 -11.06 0.64 1.01
C ARG A 354 -10.99 2.16 0.83
N TYR A 355 -10.37 2.88 1.76
CA TYR A 355 -10.30 4.35 1.78
C TYR A 355 -9.18 4.94 0.92
N THR A 356 -8.43 4.11 0.18
CA THR A 356 -7.37 4.58 -0.73
C THR A 356 -7.90 5.41 -1.91
N ASP A 357 -9.22 5.37 -2.14
CA ASP A 357 -9.91 6.13 -3.17
C ASP A 357 -10.47 7.49 -2.67
N ASN A 358 -10.28 7.81 -1.39
CA ASN A 358 -10.56 9.12 -0.84
C ASN A 358 -9.66 10.20 -1.47
N LYS A 359 -10.05 11.46 -1.35
CA LYS A 359 -9.16 12.58 -1.62
C LYS A 359 -8.08 12.60 -0.54
N LEU A 360 -6.86 12.23 -0.93
CA LEU A 360 -5.75 12.14 0.00
C LEU A 360 -5.02 13.49 0.12
N PRO A 361 -4.54 13.86 1.31
CA PRO A 361 -3.47 14.84 1.42
C PRO A 361 -2.27 14.32 0.62
N SER A 362 -1.66 15.18 -0.18
CA SER A 362 -0.58 14.74 -1.08
C SER A 362 0.56 15.74 -1.05
N PHE A 363 1.66 15.33 -0.43
CA PHE A 363 2.90 16.08 -0.44
C PHE A 363 3.41 16.39 -1.87
N PRO A 364 3.48 15.42 -2.79
CA PRO A 364 3.93 15.70 -4.15
C PRO A 364 2.99 16.62 -4.93
N GLN A 365 1.66 16.54 -4.75
CA GLN A 365 0.73 17.48 -5.42
C GLN A 365 0.87 18.91 -4.87
N ILE A 366 1.05 19.04 -3.55
CA ILE A 366 1.29 20.34 -2.90
C ILE A 366 2.55 20.99 -3.50
N LEU A 367 3.66 20.26 -3.59
CA LEU A 367 4.89 20.80 -4.18
C LEU A 367 4.80 21.01 -5.69
N LYS A 368 4.10 20.14 -6.41
CA LYS A 368 3.83 20.32 -7.85
C LYS A 368 3.07 21.63 -8.12
N ALA A 369 2.13 22.01 -7.25
CA ALA A 369 1.43 23.29 -7.34
C ALA A 369 2.36 24.51 -7.11
N LYS A 370 3.56 24.30 -6.54
CA LYS A 370 4.66 25.27 -6.43
C LYS A 370 5.73 25.11 -7.52
N GLY A 371 5.46 24.32 -8.56
CA GLY A 371 6.33 24.15 -9.73
C GLY A 371 7.39 23.06 -9.60
N TYR A 372 7.28 22.17 -8.61
CA TYR A 372 8.25 21.08 -8.42
C TYR A 372 7.99 19.95 -9.42
N SER A 373 9.07 19.36 -9.92
CA SER A 373 9.00 18.02 -10.51
C SER A 373 9.05 16.96 -9.40
N THR A 374 8.31 15.86 -9.54
CA THR A 374 8.23 14.82 -8.49
C THR A 374 8.57 13.42 -8.99
N SER A 375 9.38 12.69 -8.23
CA SER A 375 9.81 11.34 -8.59
C SER A 375 9.89 10.38 -7.41
N PHE A 376 9.65 9.10 -7.69
CA PHE A 376 9.80 8.00 -6.73
C PHE A 376 10.67 6.90 -7.32
N PHE A 377 11.64 6.42 -6.53
CA PHE A 377 12.62 5.42 -6.91
C PHE A 377 12.49 4.18 -6.01
N HIS A 378 12.43 3.00 -6.60
CA HIS A 378 12.44 1.74 -5.85
C HIS A 378 13.00 0.60 -6.70
N GLY A 379 14.16 0.05 -6.31
CA GLY A 379 14.94 -0.89 -7.13
C GLY A 379 14.28 -2.24 -7.41
N ALA A 380 13.11 -2.51 -6.85
CA ALA A 380 12.35 -3.73 -7.10
C ALA A 380 11.67 -3.74 -8.49
N PRO A 381 11.17 -4.91 -8.95
CA PRO A 381 10.28 -4.97 -10.11
C PRO A 381 9.12 -3.98 -9.97
N ASN A 382 8.83 -3.23 -11.03
CA ASN A 382 7.77 -2.22 -11.01
C ASN A 382 6.42 -2.84 -10.56
N GLY A 383 5.70 -2.15 -9.67
CA GLY A 383 4.47 -2.66 -9.03
C GLY A 383 4.69 -3.51 -7.77
N SER A 384 5.93 -3.85 -7.41
CA SER A 384 6.24 -4.54 -6.15
C SER A 384 5.65 -3.79 -4.95
N MET A 385 5.06 -4.56 -4.02
CA MET A 385 4.38 -4.06 -2.82
C MET A 385 3.23 -3.04 -3.05
N GLY A 386 2.85 -2.77 -4.31
CA GLY A 386 1.84 -1.76 -4.64
C GLY A 386 2.34 -0.31 -4.52
N PHE A 387 3.66 -0.10 -4.39
CA PHE A 387 4.24 1.24 -4.22
C PHE A 387 3.98 2.13 -5.43
N GLN A 388 4.23 1.63 -6.64
CA GLN A 388 3.95 2.36 -7.88
C GLN A 388 2.49 2.80 -7.94
N ALA A 389 1.58 1.91 -7.58
CA ALA A 389 0.15 2.21 -7.56
C ALA A 389 -0.17 3.38 -6.62
N PHE A 390 0.32 3.32 -5.38
CA PHE A 390 0.04 4.35 -4.39
C PHE A 390 0.68 5.69 -4.75
N VAL A 391 1.94 5.70 -5.19
CA VAL A 391 2.63 6.97 -5.52
C VAL A 391 2.01 7.66 -6.74
N ASN A 392 1.50 6.89 -7.71
CA ASN A 392 0.70 7.43 -8.81
C ASN A 392 -0.59 8.09 -8.31
N LEU A 393 -1.30 7.47 -7.36
CA LEU A 393 -2.54 8.02 -6.79
C LEU A 393 -2.33 9.36 -6.09
N ILE A 394 -1.20 9.53 -5.43
CA ILE A 394 -0.85 10.79 -4.78
C ILE A 394 -0.17 11.77 -5.75
N GLY A 395 0.02 11.43 -7.02
CA GLY A 395 0.48 12.37 -8.05
C GLY A 395 2.00 12.53 -8.16
N ILE A 396 2.79 11.50 -7.84
CA ILE A 396 4.18 11.42 -8.30
C ILE A 396 4.20 11.36 -9.84
N GLU A 397 5.04 12.17 -10.47
CA GLU A 397 5.08 12.28 -11.94
C GLU A 397 5.93 11.20 -12.60
N LYS A 398 7.02 10.77 -11.95
CA LYS A 398 7.97 9.80 -12.51
C LYS A 398 8.25 8.68 -11.52
N TYR A 399 8.07 7.45 -11.95
CA TYR A 399 8.46 6.26 -11.22
C TYR A 399 9.70 5.64 -11.89
N TYR A 400 10.70 5.30 -11.10
CA TYR A 400 11.90 4.61 -11.54
C TYR A 400 12.07 3.34 -10.71
N GLY A 401 11.89 2.18 -11.33
CA GLY A 401 12.19 0.89 -10.72
C GLY A 401 13.19 0.09 -11.53
N LYS A 402 13.17 -1.25 -11.35
CA LYS A 402 14.06 -2.16 -12.07
C LYS A 402 13.98 -1.99 -13.59
N THR A 403 12.77 -1.70 -14.12
CA THR A 403 12.56 -1.48 -15.56
C THR A 403 13.35 -0.28 -16.07
N GLU A 404 13.29 0.86 -15.37
CA GLU A 404 13.99 2.09 -15.78
C GLU A 404 15.49 2.06 -15.47
N TYR A 405 15.91 1.22 -14.51
CA TYR A 405 17.32 0.91 -14.26
C TYR A 405 17.95 0.14 -15.44
N ASN A 406 17.20 -0.81 -16.01
CA ASN A 406 17.53 -1.53 -17.24
C ASN A 406 18.91 -2.23 -17.24
N ASN A 407 19.31 -2.78 -16.10
CA ASN A 407 20.48 -3.66 -16.00
C ASN A 407 20.24 -4.78 -14.98
N ASP A 408 19.98 -5.98 -15.49
CA ASP A 408 19.67 -7.15 -14.65
C ASP A 408 20.90 -7.78 -14.00
N ALA A 409 22.12 -7.37 -14.39
CA ALA A 409 23.36 -7.84 -13.77
C ALA A 409 23.47 -7.44 -12.29
N ASP A 410 22.78 -6.37 -11.90
CA ASP A 410 22.80 -5.84 -10.53
C ASP A 410 21.55 -6.24 -9.72
N TYR A 411 20.73 -7.14 -10.26
CA TYR A 411 19.58 -7.71 -9.56
C TYR A 411 20.05 -8.78 -8.55
N ASP A 412 19.58 -8.69 -7.30
CA ASP A 412 19.91 -9.65 -6.24
C ASP A 412 19.30 -11.05 -6.44
N GLY A 413 18.42 -11.19 -7.43
CA GLY A 413 17.70 -12.42 -7.75
C GLY A 413 16.36 -12.58 -7.02
N ILE A 414 16.02 -11.71 -6.07
CA ILE A 414 14.86 -11.86 -5.18
C ILE A 414 14.06 -10.56 -5.03
N TRP A 415 14.67 -9.47 -4.57
CA TRP A 415 13.98 -8.23 -4.19
C TRP A 415 14.15 -7.11 -5.20
N GLY A 416 15.36 -6.87 -5.68
CA GLY A 416 15.62 -5.71 -6.52
C GLY A 416 17.08 -5.48 -6.83
N ILE A 417 17.34 -4.34 -7.46
CA ILE A 417 18.68 -3.85 -7.72
C ILE A 417 19.37 -3.52 -6.40
N TRP A 418 20.61 -3.98 -6.25
CA TRP A 418 21.43 -3.71 -5.08
C TRP A 418 21.52 -2.20 -4.73
N ASP A 419 21.49 -1.88 -3.44
CA ASP A 419 21.34 -0.49 -2.97
C ASP A 419 22.50 0.42 -3.44
N GLU A 420 23.75 -0.07 -3.51
CA GLU A 420 24.88 0.71 -4.01
C GLU A 420 24.61 1.24 -5.42
N GLU A 421 24.28 0.36 -6.34
CA GLU A 421 24.03 0.64 -7.74
C GLU A 421 22.81 1.55 -7.90
N PHE A 422 21.71 1.22 -7.22
CA PHE A 422 20.46 1.94 -7.38
C PHE A 422 20.53 3.36 -6.79
N LEU A 423 21.25 3.55 -5.68
CA LEU A 423 21.53 4.88 -5.12
C LEU A 423 22.43 5.73 -6.06
N GLN A 424 23.40 5.13 -6.75
CA GLN A 424 24.21 5.87 -7.73
C GLN A 424 23.38 6.30 -8.94
N PHE A 425 22.50 5.42 -9.42
CA PHE A 425 21.54 5.73 -10.48
C PHE A 425 20.57 6.85 -10.06
N TRP A 426 20.12 6.83 -8.81
CA TRP A 426 19.26 7.88 -8.27
C TRP A 426 19.93 9.25 -8.31
N ALA A 427 21.18 9.35 -7.86
CA ALA A 427 21.96 10.59 -7.92
C ALA A 427 22.10 11.12 -9.36
N ASP A 428 22.38 10.24 -10.32
CA ASP A 428 22.50 10.62 -11.74
C ASP A 428 21.19 11.13 -12.31
N LYS A 429 20.08 10.42 -12.05
CA LYS A 429 18.76 10.84 -12.53
C LYS A 429 18.33 12.18 -11.93
N MET A 430 18.57 12.41 -10.64
CA MET A 430 18.31 13.72 -10.03
C MET A 430 19.13 14.84 -10.69
N GLY A 431 20.36 14.56 -11.13
CA GLY A 431 21.16 15.51 -11.93
C GLY A 431 20.52 15.93 -13.26
N THR A 432 19.50 15.23 -13.75
CA THR A 432 18.76 15.57 -14.98
C THR A 432 17.45 16.33 -14.72
N PHE A 433 17.05 16.49 -13.46
CA PHE A 433 15.77 17.11 -13.12
C PHE A 433 15.91 18.63 -13.07
N ARG A 434 14.81 19.31 -13.41
CA ARG A 434 14.72 20.76 -13.22
C ARG A 434 14.48 21.06 -11.74
N GLU A 435 15.33 21.89 -11.16
CA GLU A 435 15.15 22.42 -9.81
C GLU A 435 14.03 23.49 -9.76
N PRO A 436 13.24 23.54 -8.66
CA PRO A 436 13.27 22.61 -7.55
C PRO A 436 12.57 21.28 -7.87
N PHE A 437 13.04 20.19 -7.28
CA PHE A 437 12.41 18.87 -7.38
C PHE A 437 12.18 18.22 -6.02
N MET A 438 11.22 17.31 -5.97
CA MET A 438 11.03 16.37 -4.87
C MET A 438 11.33 14.96 -5.37
N SER A 439 12.33 14.30 -4.79
CA SER A 439 12.61 12.90 -5.10
C SER A 439 12.62 12.04 -3.86
N THR A 440 11.92 10.92 -3.90
CA THR A 440 11.92 9.91 -2.83
C THR A 440 12.55 8.62 -3.33
N LEU A 441 13.37 7.95 -2.52
CA LEU A 441 13.86 6.60 -2.78
C LEU A 441 13.53 5.67 -1.61
N PHE A 442 13.14 4.44 -1.93
CA PHE A 442 12.95 3.34 -0.99
C PHE A 442 13.95 2.21 -1.33
N THR A 443 14.88 1.92 -0.42
CA THR A 443 15.92 0.86 -0.55
C THR A 443 15.35 -0.57 -0.47
N VAL A 444 16.14 -1.60 -0.81
CA VAL A 444 15.66 -3.00 -0.83
C VAL A 444 16.62 -4.01 -0.20
N SER A 445 17.91 -3.69 -0.07
CA SER A 445 18.93 -4.70 0.25
C SER A 445 18.85 -5.22 1.69
N SER A 446 18.20 -4.48 2.59
CA SER A 446 18.02 -4.81 4.00
C SER A 446 16.92 -5.85 4.29
N HIS A 447 16.49 -6.63 3.30
CA HIS A 447 15.43 -7.64 3.44
C HIS A 447 15.99 -9.08 3.47
N ASP A 448 15.31 -10.00 4.18
CA ASP A 448 15.59 -11.44 4.14
C ASP A 448 15.64 -11.95 2.70
N PRO A 449 16.70 -12.67 2.24
CA PRO A 449 17.65 -13.48 3.03
C PRO A 449 18.94 -12.75 3.48
N TYR A 450 18.94 -11.42 3.53
CA TYR A 450 20.04 -10.60 4.04
C TYR A 450 21.40 -10.86 3.35
N LYS A 451 21.36 -10.93 2.02
CA LYS A 451 22.55 -11.09 1.19
C LYS A 451 23.19 -9.74 0.89
N VAL A 452 24.49 -9.76 0.61
CA VAL A 452 25.23 -8.65 0.02
C VAL A 452 25.80 -9.10 -1.33
N PRO A 453 26.13 -8.19 -2.27
CA PRO A 453 26.78 -8.56 -3.52
C PRO A 453 28.04 -9.39 -3.27
N GLN A 454 28.32 -10.37 -4.13
CA GLN A 454 29.46 -11.28 -3.97
C GLN A 454 30.80 -10.54 -3.80
N ARG A 455 30.98 -9.40 -4.48
CA ARG A 455 32.17 -8.53 -4.35
C ARG A 455 32.39 -7.96 -2.93
N TYR A 456 31.38 -8.01 -2.08
CA TYR A 456 31.43 -7.57 -0.68
C TYR A 456 31.28 -8.72 0.33
N GLU A 457 31.43 -9.97 -0.10
CA GLU A 457 31.44 -11.10 0.81
C GLU A 457 32.51 -10.90 1.90
N GLY A 458 32.08 -11.00 3.17
CA GLY A 458 32.95 -10.80 4.33
C GLY A 458 33.45 -9.36 4.57
N LYS A 459 32.95 -8.35 3.83
CA LYS A 459 33.41 -6.95 3.98
C LYS A 459 32.70 -6.15 5.07
N PHE A 460 31.48 -6.55 5.43
CA PHE A 460 30.67 -5.89 6.45
C PHE A 460 30.57 -6.76 7.70
N PRO A 461 30.62 -6.16 8.91
CA PRO A 461 30.51 -6.92 10.14
C PRO A 461 29.16 -7.63 10.19
N LYS A 462 29.21 -8.91 10.54
CA LYS A 462 28.02 -9.66 10.95
C LYS A 462 27.76 -9.34 12.42
N GLY A 463 26.51 -9.46 12.84
CA GLY A 463 26.18 -9.42 14.26
C GLY A 463 25.17 -10.49 14.64
N PRO A 464 24.54 -10.34 15.82
CA PRO A 464 23.60 -11.32 16.36
C PRO A 464 22.42 -11.66 15.44
N LEU A 465 22.03 -10.72 14.57
CA LEU A 465 20.98 -10.91 13.58
C LEU A 465 21.51 -10.75 12.14
N PRO A 466 21.02 -11.54 11.17
CA PRO A 466 21.51 -11.47 9.78
C PRO A 466 21.39 -10.09 9.12
N VAL A 467 20.35 -9.32 9.47
CA VAL A 467 20.09 -7.97 8.93
C VAL A 467 21.23 -6.98 9.18
N TYR A 468 22.07 -7.21 10.19
CA TYR A 468 23.14 -6.29 10.55
C TYR A 468 24.19 -6.15 9.44
N GLN A 469 24.47 -7.25 8.72
CA GLN A 469 25.43 -7.22 7.62
C GLN A 469 24.94 -6.35 6.45
N THR A 470 23.64 -6.43 6.12
CA THR A 470 23.05 -5.63 5.04
C THR A 470 22.90 -4.17 5.44
N MET A 471 22.69 -3.86 6.74
CA MET A 471 22.75 -2.48 7.23
C MET A 471 24.11 -1.84 6.95
N GLY A 472 25.21 -2.54 7.23
CA GLY A 472 26.55 -2.03 6.91
C GLY A 472 26.78 -1.84 5.40
N TYR A 473 26.18 -2.71 4.57
CA TYR A 473 26.22 -2.56 3.12
C TYR A 473 25.48 -1.32 2.63
N THR A 474 24.23 -1.12 3.06
CA THR A 474 23.44 0.04 2.66
C THR A 474 24.01 1.34 3.24
N ASP A 475 24.58 1.34 4.45
CA ASP A 475 25.34 2.47 5.01
C ASP A 475 26.51 2.88 4.11
N TYR A 476 27.29 1.89 3.65
CA TYR A 476 28.39 2.11 2.72
C TYR A 476 27.90 2.63 1.36
N ALA A 477 26.79 2.11 0.85
CA ALA A 477 26.15 2.59 -0.37
C ALA A 477 25.71 4.06 -0.24
N LEU A 478 25.19 4.46 0.92
CA LEU A 478 24.85 5.85 1.22
C LEU A 478 26.07 6.76 1.30
N ARG A 479 27.17 6.28 1.89
CA ARG A 479 28.44 7.02 1.86
C ARG A 479 28.87 7.34 0.43
N LYS A 480 28.76 6.37 -0.49
CA LYS A 480 29.05 6.57 -1.92
C LYS A 480 28.07 7.55 -2.57
N PHE A 481 26.77 7.41 -2.28
CA PHE A 481 25.74 8.33 -2.74
C PHE A 481 26.04 9.77 -2.33
N PHE A 482 26.33 10.05 -1.06
CA PHE A 482 26.61 11.41 -0.59
C PHE A 482 27.94 11.95 -1.13
N ALA A 483 28.95 11.10 -1.31
CA ALA A 483 30.21 11.49 -1.96
C ALA A 483 29.97 11.95 -3.41
N LYS A 484 29.12 11.23 -4.15
CA LYS A 484 28.70 11.59 -5.51
C LYS A 484 27.77 12.80 -5.53
N ALA A 485 26.77 12.84 -4.66
CA ALA A 485 25.83 13.95 -4.56
C ALA A 485 26.56 15.28 -4.29
N LYS A 486 27.60 15.28 -3.44
CA LYS A 486 28.44 16.47 -3.19
C LYS A 486 29.05 17.10 -4.45
N THR A 487 29.22 16.36 -5.54
CA THR A 487 29.77 16.91 -6.80
C THR A 487 28.69 17.50 -7.71
N MET A 488 27.41 17.33 -7.37
CA MET A 488 26.27 17.78 -8.17
C MET A 488 25.85 19.20 -7.79
N SER A 489 25.37 19.99 -8.76
CA SER A 489 24.97 21.39 -8.55
C SER A 489 23.81 21.55 -7.56
N TRP A 490 22.86 20.61 -7.56
CA TRP A 490 21.67 20.64 -6.72
C TRP A 490 21.95 20.41 -5.22
N TYR A 491 23.10 19.81 -4.86
CA TYR A 491 23.38 19.32 -3.51
C TYR A 491 23.27 20.38 -2.43
N LYS A 492 23.88 21.56 -2.63
CA LYS A 492 23.88 22.63 -1.62
C LYS A 492 22.47 23.19 -1.36
N ASN A 493 21.61 23.23 -2.38
CA ASN A 493 20.22 23.72 -2.28
C ASN A 493 19.22 22.58 -2.08
N THR A 494 19.52 21.65 -1.17
CA THR A 494 18.69 20.46 -0.92
C THR A 494 18.45 20.27 0.57
N LEU A 495 17.21 19.94 0.93
CA LEU A 495 16.88 19.33 2.21
C LEU A 495 16.78 17.81 2.02
N PHE A 496 17.66 17.08 2.70
CA PHE A 496 17.59 15.62 2.80
C PHE A 496 16.80 15.23 4.05
N VAL A 497 15.89 14.27 3.89
CA VAL A 497 15.20 13.60 4.99
C VAL A 497 15.55 12.12 4.92
N ILE A 498 16.17 11.59 5.97
CA ILE A 498 16.52 10.18 6.08
C ILE A 498 15.65 9.57 7.17
N THR A 499 14.90 8.54 6.81
CA THR A 499 14.02 7.81 7.72
C THR A 499 14.04 6.32 7.39
N ALA A 500 13.44 5.52 8.24
CA ALA A 500 13.14 4.13 7.95
C ALA A 500 11.70 3.97 7.45
N ASP A 501 11.37 2.79 6.95
CA ASP A 501 9.98 2.37 6.77
C ASP A 501 9.38 1.80 8.07
N HIS A 502 10.13 0.96 8.78
CA HIS A 502 9.87 0.46 10.13
C HIS A 502 11.18 0.02 10.80
N ALA A 503 11.13 -0.35 12.08
CA ALA A 503 12.28 -0.98 12.75
C ALA A 503 12.47 -2.43 12.25
N ALA A 504 13.65 -3.00 12.42
CA ALA A 504 13.90 -4.38 12.01
C ALA A 504 12.89 -5.36 12.64
N THR A 505 12.41 -6.33 11.84
CA THR A 505 11.40 -7.31 12.29
C THR A 505 11.83 -8.09 13.53
N PHE A 506 13.13 -8.27 13.72
CA PHE A 506 13.72 -8.88 14.91
C PHE A 506 14.74 -7.92 15.50
N ALA A 507 14.75 -7.86 16.84
CA ALA A 507 15.67 -7.06 17.64
C ALA A 507 16.47 -7.96 18.58
N HIS A 508 17.76 -7.66 18.76
CA HIS A 508 18.63 -8.42 19.65
C HIS A 508 18.51 -7.96 21.11
N TYR A 509 18.48 -6.64 21.34
CA TYR A 509 18.51 -6.10 22.70
C TYR A 509 17.09 -5.96 23.26
N PRO A 510 16.87 -6.27 24.55
CA PRO A 510 15.52 -6.28 25.14
C PRO A 510 14.75 -4.96 25.02
N GLU A 511 15.42 -3.81 25.06
CA GLU A 511 14.75 -2.51 24.93
C GLU A 511 14.10 -2.30 23.56
N TYR A 512 14.65 -2.91 22.50
CA TYR A 512 14.12 -2.86 21.14
C TYR A 512 13.05 -3.91 20.85
N GLN A 513 12.89 -4.90 21.73
CA GLN A 513 11.82 -5.91 21.66
C GLN A 513 10.50 -5.44 22.30
N THR A 514 10.53 -4.29 22.97
CA THR A 514 9.33 -3.71 23.60
C THR A 514 8.40 -3.07 22.57
N SER A 515 7.18 -2.77 23.01
CA SER A 515 6.18 -2.09 22.18
C SER A 515 6.62 -0.69 21.74
N VAL A 516 7.58 -0.05 22.44
CA VAL A 516 8.19 1.24 22.07
C VAL A 516 9.41 1.01 21.15
N GLY A 517 10.26 0.07 21.54
CA GLY A 517 11.48 -0.29 20.82
C GLY A 517 11.21 -0.76 19.39
N ASN A 518 10.16 -1.56 19.20
CA ASN A 518 9.78 -2.11 17.90
C ASN A 518 9.27 -1.07 16.89
N PHE A 519 9.06 0.18 17.32
CA PHE A 519 8.72 1.31 16.44
C PHE A 519 9.84 2.36 16.39
N SER A 520 10.96 2.15 17.08
CA SER A 520 12.02 3.15 17.20
C SER A 520 12.92 3.16 15.96
N ILE A 521 12.83 4.24 15.17
CA ILE A 521 13.56 4.40 13.90
C ILE A 521 14.27 5.77 13.84
N PRO A 522 15.43 5.90 13.19
CA PRO A 522 16.06 7.18 12.95
C PRO A 522 15.20 8.07 12.04
N ILE A 523 15.09 9.36 12.37
CA ILE A 523 14.57 10.41 11.49
C ILE A 523 15.54 11.57 11.57
N LEU A 524 16.20 11.87 10.44
CA LEU A 524 17.26 12.88 10.33
C LEU A 524 16.90 13.90 9.25
N PHE A 525 17.11 15.18 9.55
CA PHE A 525 17.04 16.25 8.56
C PHE A 525 18.44 16.80 8.32
N TYR A 526 18.87 16.83 7.06
CA TYR A 526 20.19 17.28 6.67
C TYR A 526 20.09 18.30 5.55
N ALA A 527 20.61 19.50 5.77
CA ALA A 527 20.66 20.56 4.77
C ALA A 527 22.10 21.06 4.63
N PRO A 528 22.91 20.56 3.66
CA PRO A 528 24.32 20.93 3.53
C PRO A 528 24.56 22.43 3.30
N GLY A 529 23.57 23.15 2.77
CA GLY A 529 23.63 24.61 2.59
C GLY A 529 23.07 25.42 3.77
N ASP A 530 22.57 24.78 4.82
CA ASP A 530 21.91 25.44 5.95
C ASP A 530 22.36 24.83 7.28
N SER A 531 23.33 25.49 7.94
CA SER A 531 23.89 25.04 9.21
C SER A 531 22.90 25.12 10.38
N THR A 532 21.73 25.74 10.21
CA THR A 532 20.69 25.80 11.26
C THR A 532 19.96 24.47 11.43
N VAL A 533 20.05 23.57 10.45
CA VAL A 533 19.46 22.21 10.49
C VAL A 533 20.48 21.21 11.02
N THR A 534 21.03 21.49 12.21
CA THR A 534 22.04 20.66 12.87
C THR A 534 21.75 20.50 14.36
N GLY A 535 22.30 19.46 14.97
CA GLY A 535 22.25 19.22 16.42
C GLY A 535 21.26 18.15 16.84
N ARG A 536 21.46 17.62 18.06
CA ARG A 536 20.59 16.64 18.69
C ARG A 536 19.38 17.32 19.32
N ASP A 537 18.20 16.80 19.03
CA ASP A 537 16.93 17.16 19.67
C ASP A 537 16.40 15.96 20.46
N ASP A 538 16.52 16.04 21.78
CA ASP A 538 16.04 15.05 22.73
C ASP A 538 14.82 15.52 23.53
N THR A 539 14.10 16.51 23.01
CA THR A 539 12.89 17.04 23.66
C THR A 539 11.64 16.78 22.83
N THR A 540 11.77 16.80 21.50
CA THR A 540 10.66 16.69 20.57
C THR A 540 10.46 15.23 20.13
N LEU A 541 9.24 14.72 20.30
CA LEU A 541 8.78 13.47 19.70
C LEU A 541 8.60 13.66 18.19
N VAL A 542 9.19 12.80 17.37
CA VAL A 542 9.08 12.83 15.91
C VAL A 542 8.59 11.50 15.37
N GLN A 543 7.92 11.51 14.21
CA GLN A 543 7.39 10.32 13.58
C GLN A 543 7.30 10.52 12.06
N GLN A 544 7.08 9.45 11.29
CA GLN A 544 7.04 9.52 9.83
C GLN A 544 5.99 10.49 9.30
N ILE A 545 4.80 10.56 9.93
CA ILE A 545 3.74 11.50 9.54
C ILE A 545 4.13 12.97 9.72
N ASP A 546 5.17 13.26 10.50
CA ASP A 546 5.66 14.61 10.71
C ASP A 546 6.57 15.09 9.56
N VAL A 547 7.03 14.21 8.66
CA VAL A 547 7.94 14.57 7.56
C VAL A 547 7.31 15.61 6.65
N MET A 548 6.12 15.34 6.11
CA MET A 548 5.41 16.27 5.22
C MET A 548 5.20 17.66 5.85
N PRO A 549 4.54 17.82 7.01
CA PRO A 549 4.33 19.14 7.62
C PRO A 549 5.64 19.85 7.98
N SER A 550 6.67 19.12 8.43
CA SER A 550 7.96 19.71 8.78
C SER A 550 8.72 20.24 7.57
N VAL A 551 8.72 19.50 6.45
CA VAL A 551 9.32 19.99 5.21
C VAL A 551 8.53 21.16 4.64
N LEU A 552 7.18 21.09 4.64
CA LEU A 552 6.36 22.21 4.18
C LEU A 552 6.61 23.47 5.00
N SER A 553 6.75 23.35 6.32
CA SER A 553 7.13 24.48 7.17
C SER A 553 8.54 25.00 6.86
N TYR A 554 9.52 24.11 6.68
CA TYR A 554 10.90 24.50 6.35
C TYR A 554 11.02 25.23 5.00
N LEU A 555 10.14 24.90 4.05
CA LEU A 555 10.02 25.58 2.76
C LEU A 555 9.14 26.86 2.83
N HIS A 556 8.61 27.21 4.00
CA HIS A 556 7.65 28.31 4.20
C HIS A 556 6.41 28.21 3.28
N TYR A 557 5.80 27.02 3.20
CA TYR A 557 4.57 26.82 2.45
C TYR A 557 3.43 27.72 2.98
N ASP A 558 2.70 28.37 2.08
CA ASP A 558 1.87 29.56 2.34
C ASP A 558 0.37 29.33 2.21
N LYS A 559 -0.06 28.07 2.21
CA LYS A 559 -1.46 27.72 2.14
C LYS A 559 -1.84 26.72 3.22
N PRO A 560 -3.12 26.69 3.63
CA PRO A 560 -3.64 25.62 4.46
C PRO A 560 -3.42 24.25 3.83
N TYR A 561 -3.14 23.24 4.66
CA TYR A 561 -3.03 21.86 4.25
C TYR A 561 -3.48 20.90 5.36
N PHE A 562 -3.80 19.67 4.97
CA PHE A 562 -4.20 18.62 5.92
C PHE A 562 -3.01 17.70 6.19
N ALA A 563 -2.72 17.43 7.46
CA ALA A 563 -1.73 16.46 7.91
C ALA A 563 -2.07 15.99 9.33
N PHE A 564 -2.07 14.67 9.58
CA PHE A 564 -2.16 14.16 10.96
C PHE A 564 -0.87 14.38 11.75
N GLY A 565 0.27 14.51 11.09
CA GLY A 565 1.54 14.84 11.74
C GLY A 565 1.64 16.33 12.07
N LYS A 566 2.78 16.69 12.65
CA LYS A 566 3.07 18.04 13.13
C LYS A 566 4.36 18.61 12.54
N ASN A 567 4.47 19.93 12.54
CA ASN A 567 5.71 20.62 12.24
C ASN A 567 6.69 20.53 13.42
N ILE A 568 7.83 19.85 13.23
CA ILE A 568 8.85 19.72 14.29
C ILE A 568 9.70 20.97 14.50
N PHE A 569 9.63 21.96 13.60
CA PHE A 569 10.37 23.21 13.72
C PHE A 569 9.59 24.29 14.48
N GLN A 570 8.33 24.03 14.81
CA GLN A 570 7.48 24.96 15.55
C GLN A 570 7.97 25.15 16.99
N LYS A 571 7.83 26.39 17.51
CA LYS A 571 8.13 26.74 18.90
C LYS A 571 6.91 27.42 19.53
N PRO A 572 6.39 26.95 20.68
CA PRO A 572 6.79 25.73 21.39
C PRO A 572 6.47 24.45 20.59
N PRO A 573 7.19 23.34 20.81
CA PRO A 573 6.96 22.10 20.09
C PRO A 573 5.62 21.48 20.53
N ILE A 574 4.82 21.06 19.54
CA ILE A 574 3.71 20.13 19.79
C ILE A 574 4.37 18.76 20.06
N ASN A 575 4.04 18.08 21.16
CA ASN A 575 4.79 16.89 21.57
C ASN A 575 3.91 15.64 21.66
N PHE A 576 3.68 14.98 20.52
CA PHE A 576 3.04 13.66 20.48
C PHE A 576 3.64 12.73 19.43
N ALA A 577 3.52 11.43 19.62
CA ALA A 577 3.65 10.45 18.54
C ALA A 577 2.55 9.39 18.68
N VAL A 578 2.22 8.71 17.59
CA VAL A 578 1.18 7.69 17.59
C VAL A 578 1.55 6.50 16.71
N ASN A 579 1.34 5.30 17.23
CA ASN A 579 1.37 4.06 16.45
C ASN A 579 0.28 3.09 16.97
N TYR A 580 0.19 1.93 16.33
CA TYR A 580 -0.77 0.90 16.70
C TYR A 580 -0.09 -0.46 16.83
N ASP A 581 -0.14 -1.04 18.03
CA ASP A 581 0.42 -2.36 18.35
C ASP A 581 -0.60 -3.17 19.15
N GLY A 582 -1.63 -3.66 18.45
CA GLY A 582 -2.82 -4.27 19.06
C GLY A 582 -3.75 -3.26 19.74
N VAL A 583 -3.19 -2.17 20.28
CA VAL A 583 -3.86 -1.00 20.88
C VAL A 583 -3.20 0.29 20.38
N TYR A 584 -3.85 1.44 20.54
CA TYR A 584 -3.22 2.72 20.27
C TYR A 584 -2.08 2.96 21.27
N GLN A 585 -0.91 3.35 20.77
CA GLN A 585 0.17 3.88 21.59
C GLN A 585 0.25 5.38 21.37
N TRP A 586 -0.10 6.15 22.40
CA TRP A 586 -0.02 7.61 22.38
C TRP A 586 1.16 8.07 23.22
N PHE A 587 2.14 8.70 22.58
CA PHE A 587 3.31 9.26 23.25
C PHE A 587 3.07 10.73 23.55
N ASN A 588 3.46 11.20 24.74
CA ASN A 588 3.50 12.61 25.09
C ASN A 588 4.62 12.83 26.12
N GLY A 589 5.66 13.57 25.71
CA GLY A 589 6.88 13.72 26.50
C GLY A 589 7.53 12.37 26.83
N PRO A 590 7.83 12.09 28.12
CA PRO A 590 8.45 10.84 28.53
C PRO A 590 7.45 9.68 28.69
N TYR A 591 6.16 9.92 28.51
CA TYR A 591 5.12 8.93 28.75
C TYR A 591 4.56 8.33 27.45
N ILE A 592 4.22 7.04 27.54
CA ILE A 592 3.41 6.31 26.55
C ILE A 592 2.14 5.82 27.24
N LEU A 593 0.99 6.14 26.64
CA LEU A 593 -0.32 5.64 27.03
C LEU A 593 -0.80 4.59 26.01
N GLN A 594 -1.16 3.41 26.50
CA GLN A 594 -1.74 2.32 25.72
C GLN A 594 -3.26 2.33 25.88
N PHE A 595 -4.01 2.49 24.78
CA PHE A 595 -5.46 2.67 24.76
C PHE A 595 -6.16 1.70 23.80
N ASP A 596 -7.10 0.90 24.31
CA ASP A 596 -7.77 -0.16 23.52
C ASP A 596 -8.91 0.35 22.62
N GLY A 597 -9.23 1.65 22.67
CA GLY A 597 -10.39 2.25 22.02
C GLY A 597 -11.55 2.53 22.99
N GLN A 598 -11.47 2.08 24.23
CA GLN A 598 -12.49 2.36 25.25
C GLN A 598 -11.86 2.89 26.53
N LYS A 599 -10.76 2.27 26.98
CA LYS A 599 -10.07 2.60 28.23
C LYS A 599 -8.56 2.50 28.09
N THR A 600 -7.87 3.21 28.98
CA THR A 600 -6.43 3.05 29.17
C THR A 600 -6.12 1.65 29.72
N VAL A 601 -5.21 0.92 29.06
CA VAL A 601 -4.74 -0.41 29.49
C VAL A 601 -3.31 -0.38 30.05
N GLY A 602 -2.54 0.66 29.73
CA GLY A 602 -1.19 0.86 30.27
C GLY A 602 -0.74 2.32 30.19
N LEU A 603 0.10 2.71 31.13
CA LEU A 603 0.82 3.98 31.12
C LEU A 603 2.24 3.72 31.61
N TYR A 604 3.26 4.17 30.89
CA TYR A 604 4.66 3.92 31.24
C TYR A 604 5.50 5.18 31.00
N ASN A 605 6.53 5.40 31.82
CA ASN A 605 7.60 6.34 31.49
C ASN A 605 8.64 5.58 30.65
N TYR A 606 8.54 5.64 29.33
CA TYR A 606 9.38 4.80 28.45
C TYR A 606 10.84 5.28 28.37
N GLN A 607 11.13 6.51 28.81
CA GLN A 607 12.48 7.05 28.82
C GLN A 607 13.29 6.51 30.00
N GLU A 608 12.66 6.36 31.16
CA GLU A 608 13.29 5.80 32.38
C GLU A 608 13.10 4.28 32.50
N ASP A 609 11.98 3.74 32.01
CA ASP A 609 11.65 2.32 32.01
C ASP A 609 11.54 1.80 30.57
N LYS A 610 12.70 1.67 29.91
CA LYS A 610 12.80 1.17 28.53
C LYS A 610 12.19 -0.22 28.32
N LEU A 611 12.04 -1.01 29.40
CA LEU A 611 11.49 -2.36 29.37
C LEU A 611 9.98 -2.40 29.64
N LEU A 612 9.35 -1.25 29.93
CA LEU A 612 7.93 -1.09 30.23
C LEU A 612 7.45 -2.03 31.35
N LYS A 613 8.27 -2.23 32.39
CA LYS A 613 7.97 -3.12 33.52
C LYS A 613 7.06 -2.50 34.57
N ASN A 614 7.10 -1.18 34.73
CA ASN A 614 6.36 -0.45 35.76
C ASN A 614 5.15 0.25 35.15
N ASN A 615 4.00 -0.42 35.19
CA ASN A 615 2.74 0.19 34.76
C ASN A 615 2.26 1.24 35.79
N LEU A 616 2.11 2.47 35.31
CA LEU A 616 1.69 3.67 36.03
C LEU A 616 0.20 3.99 35.86
N LYS A 617 -0.55 3.12 35.19
CA LYS A 617 -2.00 3.27 35.01
C LYS A 617 -2.67 3.53 36.37
N ASP A 618 -3.55 4.52 36.40
CA ASP A 618 -4.31 5.03 37.54
C ASP A 618 -3.46 5.62 38.69
N LYS A 619 -2.12 5.64 38.57
CA LYS A 619 -1.20 6.26 39.54
C LYS A 619 -0.93 7.73 39.25
N LEU A 620 -1.06 8.16 38.00
CA LEU A 620 -0.77 9.52 37.54
C LEU A 620 -1.95 10.13 36.76
N PRO A 621 -3.09 10.41 37.42
CA PRO A 621 -4.31 10.89 36.75
C PRO A 621 -4.12 12.21 36.01
N ALA A 622 -3.26 13.11 36.51
CA ALA A 622 -2.94 14.39 35.88
C ALA A 622 -2.21 14.24 34.52
N ILE A 623 -1.58 13.09 34.27
CA ILE A 623 -0.92 12.74 33.00
C ILE A 623 -1.84 11.87 32.14
N GLN A 624 -2.45 10.84 32.75
CA GLN A 624 -3.31 9.89 32.05
C GLN A 624 -4.54 10.57 31.42
N GLY A 625 -5.23 11.44 32.15
CA GLY A 625 -6.47 12.08 31.67
C GLY A 625 -6.26 12.89 30.38
N PRO A 626 -5.32 13.85 30.33
CA PRO A 626 -5.02 14.60 29.12
C PRO A 626 -4.57 13.72 27.94
N MET A 627 -3.71 12.71 28.16
CA MET A 627 -3.27 11.80 27.10
C MET A 627 -4.45 10.96 26.56
N GLU A 628 -5.38 10.54 27.43
CA GLU A 628 -6.58 9.81 27.01
C GLU A 628 -7.51 10.68 26.15
N LEU A 629 -7.68 11.96 26.50
CA LEU A 629 -8.42 12.93 25.69
C LEU A 629 -7.76 13.14 24.31
N GLN A 630 -6.43 13.24 24.28
CA GLN A 630 -5.68 13.42 23.04
C GLN A 630 -5.80 12.22 22.08
N VAL A 631 -5.60 10.99 22.58
CA VAL A 631 -5.74 9.78 21.73
C VAL A 631 -7.18 9.58 21.27
N LYS A 632 -8.18 9.92 22.10
CA LYS A 632 -9.59 9.93 21.69
C LYS A 632 -9.84 10.94 20.58
N ALA A 633 -9.31 12.15 20.71
CA ALA A 633 -9.50 13.20 19.69
C ALA A 633 -8.85 12.78 18.37
N PHE A 634 -7.62 12.28 18.41
CA PHE A 634 -6.94 11.71 17.25
C PHE A 634 -7.73 10.56 16.61
N ALA A 635 -8.15 9.56 17.39
CA ALA A 635 -8.87 8.39 16.88
C ALA A 635 -10.20 8.78 16.22
N GLN A 636 -10.96 9.70 16.82
CA GLN A 636 -12.19 10.23 16.23
C GLN A 636 -11.93 10.99 14.93
N GLN A 637 -10.90 11.84 14.88
CA GLN A 637 -10.54 12.58 13.69
C GLN A 637 -10.08 11.65 12.57
N TYR A 638 -9.24 10.67 12.89
CA TYR A 638 -8.72 9.70 11.95
C TYR A 638 -9.84 8.85 11.36
N VAL A 639 -10.65 8.19 12.20
CA VAL A 639 -11.71 7.29 11.74
C VAL A 639 -12.82 8.05 11.00
N ASN A 640 -13.37 9.11 11.58
CA ASN A 640 -14.54 9.75 10.98
C ASN A 640 -14.19 10.49 9.68
N ARG A 641 -13.00 11.08 9.56
CA ARG A 641 -12.58 11.74 8.32
C ARG A 641 -12.24 10.75 7.22
N MET A 642 -11.75 9.55 7.55
CA MET A 642 -11.62 8.45 6.59
C MET A 642 -13.00 8.01 6.07
N LEU A 643 -13.97 7.84 6.98
CA LEU A 643 -15.35 7.46 6.62
C LEU A 643 -16.04 8.51 5.73
N GLU A 644 -15.81 9.80 6.01
CA GLU A 644 -16.50 10.92 5.38
C GLU A 644 -15.75 11.56 4.19
N ASP A 645 -14.59 11.03 3.81
CA ASP A 645 -13.71 11.61 2.76
C ASP A 645 -13.32 13.08 3.04
N LYS A 646 -12.86 13.36 4.27
CA LYS A 646 -12.48 14.71 4.76
C LYS A 646 -11.00 14.82 5.16
N LEU A 647 -10.12 14.31 4.29
CA LEU A 647 -8.66 14.30 4.48
C LEU A 647 -7.93 15.39 3.69
N THR A 648 -8.66 16.32 3.08
CA THR A 648 -8.09 17.48 2.38
C THR A 648 -8.75 18.76 2.88
N VAL A 649 -8.03 19.88 2.79
CA VAL A 649 -8.61 21.21 2.96
C VAL A 649 -9.26 21.60 1.63
N THR A 650 -10.55 21.93 1.63
CA THR A 650 -11.20 22.52 0.47
C THR A 650 -10.73 23.97 0.35
N PRO A 651 -10.29 24.43 -0.84
CA PRO A 651 -9.92 25.83 -1.07
C PRO A 651 -11.01 26.83 -0.69
#